data_AF-A0A2D6JJH9-F1
#
_entry.id   AF-A0A2D6JJH9-F1
#
_cell.length_a   1.000
_cell.length_b   1.000
_cell.length_c   1.000
_cell.angle_alpha   90.00
_cell.angle_beta   90.00
_cell.angle_gamma   90.00
#
_symmetry.space_group_name_H-M   'P 1'
#
loop_
_entity.id
_entity.type
_entity.pdbx_description
1 polymer ?
#
loop_
_entity_poly.entity_id
_entity_poly.type
_entity_poly.pdbx_seq_one_letter_code
_entity_poly.pdbx_strand_id
1 'polypeptide(L)'
;MNRFAYLIPFVFVAIMAGVKSLVQNHQEGQSQLSSRSPSNNGDAVYRRVKAVSYDNLANALSNTKERIIEEAVEKVGVLYIRTQLNLDKETEDGIVEMLKDDDYVARMIPFILMMKDNYSLAADQERDSFNHYAINHRRILELPGTNHQLFDWQEADELVNGEDVVELEESSNSSVRTRRSIQEERKRASAKESAPSIVTKKLVENVIGIAHQIFKVYRPKALSPDEVFKPYQQMSNDREDQMVLESVKPLVANVLKDVLGNVARSAEGEVKESIGGFLDMLSAYENNDNSPEGKVLRNRFEAITVSLIDFVASMAHKSYRIYLSKWVLRKQMKDYVYEKIHQWRDENYDKSNPDKHPMRELQAFIKMELRDKRYALQIGVDGLQRGLLQALTNLGQGNPFVEQILSDDKKLQNLKITDTQEIGTPKEKQVHDFLKYAHNKKNSNDDFLYLPYFKELLNNPSYSQGIVANGISTTPTISVRNLPIIFTGTKSSGEHATGLPNFHFVDREINRAYYFFGNDALQLDSLTEKAGMITQFDRMNKLGIESMNCNAQYDWSANAALDGLVNLGLGEASRDFGELLCYHNLKARARVQKELDGYWKEMSGYIDDIFNKTLGYPYDWVSRDRIRDLLKDDILPRLGEGMPQYVLWYNPWPDHFAHFYGPFSDAITSPTGELNRLDYWIGKMNAVYRSLGVSERTLFGMAGDHGLAPIYKFLNPEVVVLENFAKESGREVLVKKISSDEGEGPKLNNAIQPNPADGYDVVIASTAGGNYMMDFFFGKNSGKWKVHPTYNDLIAHPLLKDGKPVNWIQEITERLSDSLDYLVVRNQQCPRKFAGIPRSEQESSRDEDYEQCLQEKQDVYIIGPRGGEIYRERIVRVADQSKDSGNFPESILFYKPSEGDLLGLANNFPKYNIVSDRDLQTYKQLYIECVEESDFNDLASWCTEKKWKQLTSYTDRPGAVSQLGHIYDSDRAGTVNLFPKYGVGYNTKVPGRHAGESFHEKDAFVGVWGDPIGNKGMAVRSTENGSVAPTIFQWLSGRNIEKEDGFGFEPLYWFK
;
A
#
# COMPACT_ATOMS: atom_id res chain seq x y z
N MET A 1 9.47 21.33 7.36
CA MET A 1 8.20 21.83 6.78
C MET A 1 7.35 20.72 6.15
N ASN A 2 7.91 19.64 5.56
CA ASN A 2 7.16 18.71 4.69
C ASN A 2 6.71 17.36 5.32
N ARG A 3 6.66 17.20 6.66
CA ARG A 3 6.46 15.89 7.34
C ARG A 3 5.02 15.60 7.79
N PHE A 4 4.02 16.23 7.18
CA PHE A 4 2.64 16.29 7.73
C PHE A 4 1.53 15.79 6.80
N ALA A 5 1.87 15.06 5.75
CA ALA A 5 0.96 14.68 4.67
C ALA A 5 -0.11 13.63 5.04
N TYR A 6 -0.17 13.09 6.25
CA TYR A 6 -1.19 12.11 6.60
C TYR A 6 -1.70 12.35 8.01
N LEU A 7 -3.02 12.45 8.20
CA LEU A 7 -3.58 12.92 9.47
C LEU A 7 -3.40 11.94 10.61
N ILE A 8 -3.64 10.66 10.33
CA ILE A 8 -3.58 9.62 11.34
C ILE A 8 -2.12 9.25 11.55
N PRO A 9 -1.30 9.07 10.51
CA PRO A 9 0.14 9.14 10.67
C PRO A 9 0.63 10.44 11.29
N PHE A 10 -0.10 11.57 11.27
CA PHE A 10 0.21 12.82 11.97
C PHE A 10 -0.29 12.82 13.42
N VAL A 11 -1.39 12.17 13.78
CA VAL A 11 -1.78 11.93 15.18
C VAL A 11 -0.83 10.89 15.79
N PHE A 12 -0.37 9.93 15.00
CA PHE A 12 0.71 9.00 15.33
C PHE A 12 2.07 9.71 15.36
N VAL A 13 2.47 10.49 14.35
CA VAL A 13 3.70 11.30 14.34
C VAL A 13 3.61 12.38 15.41
N ALA A 14 2.42 12.86 15.74
CA ALA A 14 2.15 13.71 16.88
C ALA A 14 2.52 12.94 18.13
N ILE A 15 1.82 11.83 18.43
CA ILE A 15 2.13 10.86 19.50
C ILE A 15 3.65 10.66 19.67
N MET A 16 4.39 10.75 18.57
CA MET A 16 5.85 10.58 18.46
C MET A 16 6.70 11.87 18.53
N ALA A 17 6.24 13.03 18.07
CA ALA A 17 7.01 14.26 17.86
C ALA A 17 7.35 15.00 19.16
N GLY A 18 6.71 14.64 20.28
CA GLY A 18 7.16 15.04 21.61
C GLY A 18 8.61 14.63 21.91
N VAL A 19 9.15 13.62 21.20
CA VAL A 19 10.45 13.01 21.50
C VAL A 19 11.64 13.74 20.84
N LYS A 20 11.49 14.37 19.66
CA LYS A 20 12.65 14.99 18.98
C LYS A 20 13.19 16.23 19.75
N SER A 21 12.30 16.98 20.42
CA SER A 21 12.72 18.07 21.33
C SER A 21 13.19 17.56 22.69
N LEU A 22 12.72 16.38 23.13
CA LEU A 22 13.22 15.72 24.34
C LEU A 22 14.64 15.20 24.15
N VAL A 23 15.02 14.68 22.97
CA VAL A 23 16.40 14.22 22.73
C VAL A 23 17.42 15.37 22.78
N GLN A 24 17.02 16.60 22.41
CA GLN A 24 17.85 17.80 22.60
C GLN A 24 17.87 18.29 24.05
N ASN A 25 16.76 18.21 24.79
CA ASN A 25 16.67 18.67 26.19
C ASN A 25 17.14 17.62 27.23
N HIS A 26 17.22 16.35 26.88
CA HIS A 26 17.66 15.28 27.80
C HIS A 26 19.18 15.24 27.97
N GLN A 27 19.95 15.98 27.14
CA GLN A 27 21.38 16.15 27.30
C GLN A 27 21.78 16.96 28.55
N GLU A 28 20.86 17.72 29.15
CA GLU A 28 21.15 18.53 30.35
C GLU A 28 20.67 17.91 31.68
N GLY A 29 19.91 16.80 31.66
CA GLY A 29 19.20 16.30 32.84
C GLY A 29 19.70 14.99 33.49
N GLN A 30 20.55 14.21 32.83
CA GLN A 30 20.97 12.90 33.36
C GLN A 30 22.20 12.97 34.28
N SER A 31 22.03 13.52 35.48
CA SER A 31 22.98 13.28 36.59
C SER A 31 22.34 12.67 37.84
N GLN A 32 21.06 12.29 37.80
CA GLN A 32 20.37 11.69 38.94
C GLN A 32 19.36 10.65 38.48
N LEU A 33 19.77 9.39 38.30
CA LEU A 33 18.93 8.17 38.42
C LEU A 33 19.77 6.94 38.04
N SER A 34 20.72 6.55 38.90
CA SER A 34 21.38 5.24 38.79
C SER A 34 21.52 4.60 40.15
N SER A 35 20.45 4.02 40.69
CA SER A 35 20.55 3.06 41.80
C SER A 35 19.29 2.22 41.98
N ARG A 36 19.07 1.24 41.10
CA ARG A 36 18.30 0.03 41.44
C ARG A 36 18.99 -1.19 40.83
N SER A 37 19.59 -2.03 41.67
CA SER A 37 20.16 -3.31 41.24
C SER A 37 19.06 -4.35 41.00
N PRO A 38 19.18 -5.25 40.01
CA PRO A 38 18.26 -6.38 39.88
C PRO A 38 18.52 -7.40 40.99
N SER A 39 17.45 -7.93 41.60
CA SER A 39 17.55 -9.04 42.55
C SER A 39 17.80 -10.37 41.83
N ASN A 40 18.66 -11.20 42.41
CA ASN A 40 19.23 -12.46 41.89
C ASN A 40 18.23 -13.62 41.61
N ASN A 41 16.94 -13.36 41.36
CA ASN A 41 15.94 -14.42 41.13
C ASN A 41 15.61 -14.69 39.64
N GLY A 42 16.07 -13.86 38.69
CA GLY A 42 15.78 -14.01 37.26
C GLY A 42 16.48 -15.20 36.59
N ASP A 43 17.73 -15.49 36.98
CA ASP A 43 18.58 -16.48 36.30
C ASP A 43 18.22 -17.95 36.65
N ALA A 44 17.53 -18.18 37.77
CA ALA A 44 17.09 -19.51 38.17
C ALA A 44 15.80 -19.97 37.46
N VAL A 45 14.96 -19.01 37.04
CA VAL A 45 13.72 -19.29 36.27
C VAL A 45 14.05 -19.57 34.80
N TYR A 46 15.06 -18.88 34.25
CA TYR A 46 15.53 -19.05 32.87
C TYR A 46 16.02 -20.47 32.56
N ARG A 47 16.57 -21.21 33.55
CA ARG A 47 17.04 -22.60 33.36
C ARG A 47 15.95 -23.66 33.54
N ARG A 48 14.82 -23.35 34.20
CA ARG A 48 13.71 -24.31 34.39
C ARG A 48 12.74 -24.39 33.22
N VAL A 49 12.67 -23.36 32.37
CA VAL A 49 11.78 -23.33 31.19
C VAL A 49 12.31 -24.18 30.03
N LYS A 50 13.59 -24.59 30.06
CA LYS A 50 14.24 -25.31 28.96
C LYS A 50 14.14 -26.84 29.01
N ALA A 51 13.39 -27.44 29.95
CA ALA A 51 13.49 -28.87 30.24
C ALA A 51 12.16 -29.59 30.58
N VAL A 52 11.03 -29.17 30.01
CA VAL A 52 9.77 -29.93 30.17
C VAL A 52 9.45 -30.59 28.83
N SER A 53 9.73 -31.90 28.74
CA SER A 53 9.45 -32.67 27.53
C SER A 53 7.96 -32.74 27.27
N TYR A 54 7.65 -32.72 25.99
CA TYR A 54 6.32 -32.55 25.48
C TYR A 54 5.39 -33.75 25.87
N ASP A 55 5.84 -34.98 26.10
CA ASP A 55 4.98 -36.18 26.02
C ASP A 55 3.79 -36.34 26.99
N ASN A 56 3.76 -35.64 28.12
CA ASN A 56 2.62 -35.74 29.05
C ASN A 56 1.48 -34.72 28.77
N LEU A 57 1.44 -34.11 27.57
CA LEU A 57 0.52 -33.02 27.20
C LEU A 57 -0.73 -33.42 26.39
N ALA A 58 -0.81 -34.63 25.83
CA ALA A 58 -1.84 -34.94 24.81
C ALA A 58 -3.14 -35.57 25.36
N ASN A 59 -3.12 -36.24 26.52
CA ASN A 59 -4.29 -36.92 27.09
C ASN A 59 -5.23 -36.02 27.92
N ALA A 60 -5.01 -34.70 27.95
CA ALA A 60 -5.71 -33.77 28.85
C ALA A 60 -6.49 -32.66 28.13
N LEU A 61 -7.25 -33.03 27.08
CA LEU A 61 -8.21 -32.14 26.40
C LEU A 61 -9.58 -32.08 27.10
N SER A 62 -9.67 -32.41 28.40
CA SER A 62 -10.95 -32.38 29.14
C SER A 62 -10.82 -31.80 30.56
N ASN A 63 -10.22 -30.62 30.69
CA ASN A 63 -10.11 -29.79 31.89
C ASN A 63 -8.71 -29.75 32.52
N THR A 64 -8.34 -28.57 33.01
CA THR A 64 -7.24 -28.23 33.94
C THR A 64 -5.82 -27.91 33.41
N LYS A 65 -5.55 -27.80 32.11
CA LYS A 65 -4.19 -27.44 31.60
C LYS A 65 -4.09 -26.29 30.57
N GLU A 66 -5.13 -25.48 30.39
CA GLU A 66 -5.02 -24.16 29.72
C GLU A 66 -4.22 -23.14 30.58
N ARG A 67 -4.36 -23.24 31.91
CA ARG A 67 -3.74 -22.32 32.88
C ARG A 67 -2.21 -22.16 32.82
N ILE A 68 -1.46 -23.12 32.27
CA ILE A 68 0.02 -23.10 32.32
C ILE A 68 0.64 -22.39 31.11
N ILE A 69 0.00 -22.48 29.94
CA ILE A 69 0.37 -21.69 28.75
C ILE A 69 -0.09 -20.25 28.96
N GLU A 70 -1.29 -20.06 29.50
CA GLU A 70 -1.79 -18.77 29.98
C GLU A 70 -0.82 -18.15 30.98
N GLU A 71 -0.41 -18.86 32.04
CA GLU A 71 0.55 -18.32 33.02
C GLU A 71 1.92 -17.95 32.41
N ALA A 72 2.43 -18.64 31.38
CA ALA A 72 3.73 -18.32 30.79
C ALA A 72 3.65 -17.12 29.83
N VAL A 73 2.58 -17.05 29.03
CA VAL A 73 2.28 -15.95 28.12
C VAL A 73 1.90 -14.69 28.91
N GLU A 74 1.10 -14.84 29.97
CA GLU A 74 0.81 -13.81 30.98
C GLU A 74 2.10 -13.37 31.67
N LYS A 75 2.97 -14.27 32.16
CA LYS A 75 4.23 -13.87 32.82
C LYS A 75 5.19 -13.14 31.88
N VAL A 76 5.29 -13.54 30.61
CA VAL A 76 6.12 -12.84 29.61
C VAL A 76 5.52 -11.48 29.24
N GLY A 77 4.20 -11.40 29.08
CA GLY A 77 3.48 -10.16 28.85
C GLY A 77 3.61 -9.19 30.03
N VAL A 78 3.35 -9.65 31.25
CA VAL A 78 3.51 -8.89 32.51
C VAL A 78 4.94 -8.41 32.68
N LEU A 79 5.93 -9.27 32.42
CA LEU A 79 7.33 -8.89 32.53
C LEU A 79 7.65 -7.79 31.50
N TYR A 80 7.18 -7.93 30.27
CA TYR A 80 7.36 -6.91 29.24
C TYR A 80 6.70 -5.58 29.64
N ILE A 81 5.43 -5.62 30.07
CA ILE A 81 4.68 -4.45 30.56
C ILE A 81 5.46 -3.75 31.69
N ARG A 82 5.90 -4.48 32.71
CA ARG A 82 6.53 -3.93 33.91
C ARG A 82 7.99 -3.51 33.76
N THR A 83 8.70 -4.06 32.77
CA THR A 83 10.16 -3.86 32.66
C THR A 83 10.59 -3.14 31.41
N GLN A 84 9.77 -3.14 30.36
CA GLN A 84 10.12 -2.58 29.06
C GLN A 84 9.21 -1.44 28.63
N LEU A 85 7.94 -1.37 29.07
CA LEU A 85 7.04 -0.26 28.78
C LEU A 85 7.04 0.78 29.90
N ASN A 86 6.90 2.06 29.55
CA ASN A 86 6.75 3.18 30.49
C ASN A 86 5.31 3.71 30.45
N LEU A 87 4.35 2.83 30.74
CA LEU A 87 2.93 3.21 30.86
C LEU A 87 2.73 4.06 32.12
N ASP A 88 1.71 4.93 32.11
CA ASP A 88 1.30 5.56 33.36
C ASP A 88 0.80 4.50 34.34
N LYS A 89 0.98 4.76 35.63
CA LYS A 89 0.72 3.77 36.67
C LYS A 89 -0.73 3.28 36.70
N GLU A 90 -1.69 4.14 36.35
CA GLU A 90 -3.10 3.76 36.33
C GLU A 90 -3.37 2.76 35.21
N THR A 91 -2.85 3.00 34.01
CA THR A 91 -2.92 2.06 32.88
C THR A 91 -2.17 0.77 33.17
N GLU A 92 -0.96 0.83 33.73
CA GLU A 92 -0.18 -0.36 34.09
C GLU A 92 -0.93 -1.24 35.11
N ASP A 93 -1.34 -0.65 36.23
CA ASP A 93 -2.06 -1.35 37.30
C ASP A 93 -3.41 -1.89 36.77
N GLY A 94 -4.11 -1.11 35.94
CA GLY A 94 -5.37 -1.51 35.29
C GLY A 94 -5.21 -2.70 34.33
N ILE A 95 -4.16 -2.74 33.51
CA ILE A 95 -3.86 -3.90 32.65
C ILE A 95 -3.56 -5.11 33.53
N VAL A 96 -2.67 -4.97 34.50
CA VAL A 96 -2.26 -6.07 35.39
C VAL A 96 -3.44 -6.65 36.18
N GLU A 97 -4.34 -5.80 36.67
CA GLU A 97 -5.55 -6.24 37.36
C GLU A 97 -6.45 -7.09 36.45
N MET A 98 -6.57 -6.67 35.19
CA MET A 98 -7.41 -7.31 34.17
C MET A 98 -6.82 -8.61 33.61
N LEU A 99 -5.56 -8.93 33.88
CA LEU A 99 -4.95 -10.20 33.44
C LEU A 99 -5.53 -11.44 34.14
N LYS A 100 -6.43 -11.26 35.12
CA LYS A 100 -7.21 -12.36 35.71
C LYS A 100 -8.46 -12.74 34.89
N ASP A 101 -8.74 -11.98 33.83
CA ASP A 101 -9.91 -12.16 32.98
C ASP A 101 -9.49 -12.83 31.67
N ASP A 102 -9.98 -14.06 31.45
CA ASP A 102 -9.54 -14.92 30.34
C ASP A 102 -9.84 -14.29 28.97
N ASP A 103 -10.98 -13.62 28.81
CA ASP A 103 -11.39 -12.96 27.56
C ASP A 103 -10.51 -11.74 27.25
N TYR A 104 -10.16 -10.98 28.29
CA TYR A 104 -9.22 -9.86 28.17
C TYR A 104 -7.82 -10.35 27.81
N VAL A 105 -7.31 -11.38 28.50
CA VAL A 105 -5.98 -11.97 28.26
C VAL A 105 -5.85 -12.50 26.84
N ALA A 106 -6.86 -13.21 26.36
CA ALA A 106 -6.88 -13.81 25.02
C ALA A 106 -6.68 -12.77 23.90
N ARG A 107 -7.13 -11.52 24.09
CA ARG A 107 -6.96 -10.44 23.10
C ARG A 107 -5.73 -9.58 23.36
N MET A 108 -5.53 -9.20 24.63
CA MET A 108 -4.53 -8.20 24.98
C MET A 108 -3.11 -8.75 24.86
N ILE A 109 -2.86 -10.01 25.26
CA ILE A 109 -1.49 -10.53 25.21
C ILE A 109 -1.00 -10.76 23.77
N PRO A 110 -1.76 -11.39 22.85
CA PRO A 110 -1.34 -11.48 21.46
C PRO A 110 -1.08 -10.12 20.83
N PHE A 111 -1.90 -9.12 21.17
CA PHE A 111 -1.71 -7.75 20.70
C PHE A 111 -0.39 -7.13 21.19
N ILE A 112 -0.10 -7.23 22.49
CA ILE A 112 1.15 -6.70 23.08
C ILE A 112 2.37 -7.40 22.47
N LEU A 113 2.33 -8.71 22.32
CA LEU A 113 3.43 -9.48 21.72
C LEU A 113 3.63 -9.10 20.25
N MET A 114 2.55 -8.94 19.48
CA MET A 114 2.64 -8.45 18.10
C MET A 114 3.26 -7.05 18.05
N MET A 115 2.81 -6.12 18.89
CA MET A 115 3.36 -4.76 18.91
C MET A 115 4.86 -4.75 19.23
N LYS A 116 5.27 -5.58 20.20
CA LYS A 116 6.67 -5.77 20.53
C LYS A 116 7.47 -6.35 19.37
N ASP A 117 7.07 -7.51 18.85
CA ASP A 117 7.84 -8.28 17.88
C ASP A 117 7.90 -7.59 16.51
N ASN A 118 6.86 -6.82 16.15
CA ASN A 118 6.80 -6.14 14.86
C ASN A 118 7.34 -4.71 14.85
N TYR A 119 7.39 -4.01 15.99
CA TYR A 119 7.75 -2.58 16.01
C TYR A 119 8.86 -2.22 16.97
N SER A 120 9.50 -3.18 17.64
CA SER A 120 10.69 -2.91 18.46
C SER A 120 11.96 -3.17 17.64
N LEU A 121 12.46 -2.15 16.93
CA LEU A 121 13.73 -2.24 16.22
C LEU A 121 14.91 -2.24 17.20
N ALA A 122 15.81 -3.20 17.04
CA ALA A 122 17.07 -3.21 17.79
C ALA A 122 18.09 -2.28 17.11
N ALA A 123 18.87 -1.55 17.91
CA ALA A 123 19.84 -0.56 17.39
C ALA A 123 20.90 -1.16 16.44
N ASP A 124 21.18 -2.47 16.52
CA ASP A 124 22.12 -3.14 15.62
C ASP A 124 21.54 -3.42 14.22
N GLN A 125 20.21 -3.41 14.08
CA GLN A 125 19.50 -3.59 12.82
C GLN A 125 19.65 -2.38 11.88
N GLU A 126 19.86 -1.17 12.42
CA GLU A 126 20.05 0.06 11.62
C GLU A 126 21.28 0.00 10.69
N ARG A 127 22.23 -0.90 10.97
CA ARG A 127 23.41 -1.13 10.10
C ARG A 127 23.05 -1.74 8.75
N ASP A 128 21.88 -2.36 8.62
CA ASP A 128 21.38 -2.87 7.36
C ASP A 128 20.65 -1.78 6.54
N SER A 129 20.57 -0.53 7.03
CA SER A 129 19.95 0.60 6.29
C SER A 129 20.70 0.95 5.00
N PHE A 130 19.97 1.53 4.04
CA PHE A 130 20.55 2.02 2.80
C PHE A 130 21.49 3.18 3.03
N ASN A 131 21.18 4.08 3.97
CA ASN A 131 22.08 5.17 4.33
C ASN A 131 23.44 4.61 4.80
N HIS A 132 23.43 3.60 5.68
CA HIS A 132 24.68 2.96 6.13
C HIS A 132 25.41 2.26 4.97
N TYR A 133 24.67 1.64 4.04
CA TYR A 133 25.25 1.07 2.82
C TYR A 133 25.92 2.13 1.95
N ALA A 134 25.25 3.23 1.64
CA ALA A 134 25.76 4.32 0.81
C ALA A 134 27.04 4.93 1.42
N ILE A 135 27.04 5.15 2.74
CA ILE A 135 28.19 5.72 3.46
C ILE A 135 29.43 4.81 3.34
N ASN A 136 29.24 3.50 3.50
CA ASN A 136 30.33 2.53 3.44
C ASN A 136 30.88 2.30 2.02
N HIS A 137 30.22 2.82 0.99
CA HIS A 137 30.60 2.67 -0.41
C HIS A 137 30.93 4.02 -1.03
N ARG A 138 32.10 4.59 -0.68
CA ARG A 138 32.53 5.96 -1.06
C ARG A 138 32.31 6.34 -2.53
N ARG A 139 32.41 5.40 -3.46
CA ARG A 139 32.17 5.64 -4.89
C ARG A 139 30.74 6.14 -5.20
N ILE A 140 29.74 5.76 -4.40
CA ILE A 140 28.36 6.29 -4.51
C ILE A 140 28.34 7.80 -4.24
N LEU A 141 29.20 8.26 -3.33
CA LEU A 141 29.25 9.63 -2.84
C LEU A 141 30.08 10.56 -3.72
N GLU A 142 30.89 10.00 -4.62
CA GLU A 142 31.74 10.73 -5.57
C GLU A 142 30.97 11.19 -6.82
N LEU A 143 29.72 10.75 -6.99
CA LEU A 143 28.89 11.07 -8.16
C LEU A 143 28.10 12.38 -7.95
N PRO A 144 27.83 13.16 -9.02
CA PRO A 144 26.98 14.35 -8.93
C PRO A 144 25.54 14.01 -8.50
N GLY A 145 24.88 14.94 -7.82
CA GLY A 145 23.51 14.78 -7.33
C GLY A 145 23.37 13.94 -6.06
N THR A 146 24.47 13.45 -5.46
CA THR A 146 24.44 12.64 -4.22
C THR A 146 24.02 13.44 -2.98
N ASN A 147 24.40 14.71 -2.88
CA ASN A 147 23.86 15.57 -1.82
C ASN A 147 22.58 16.24 -2.31
N HIS A 148 21.46 15.91 -1.68
CA HIS A 148 20.14 16.42 -2.02
C HIS A 148 19.25 16.48 -0.76
N GLN A 149 18.02 16.96 -0.89
CA GLN A 149 17.12 17.26 0.22
C GLN A 149 16.73 16.05 1.10
N LEU A 150 17.01 14.82 0.65
CA LEU A 150 16.72 13.58 1.39
C LEU A 150 17.98 12.89 1.93
N PHE A 151 19.15 13.34 1.51
CA PHE A 151 20.43 12.76 1.90
C PHE A 151 21.51 13.85 1.91
N ASP A 152 22.07 14.08 3.09
CA ASP A 152 23.23 14.94 3.28
C ASP A 152 24.40 14.09 3.81
N TRP A 153 25.44 13.99 2.99
CA TRP A 153 26.66 13.26 3.35
C TRP A 153 27.37 13.86 4.56
N GLN A 154 27.36 15.18 4.76
CA GLN A 154 28.07 15.82 5.88
C GLN A 154 27.40 15.49 7.22
N GLU A 155 26.07 15.58 7.27
CA GLU A 155 25.28 15.17 8.44
C GLU A 155 25.40 13.65 8.71
N ALA A 156 25.46 12.84 7.66
CA ALA A 156 25.63 11.40 7.77
C ALA A 156 27.02 10.97 8.25
N ASP A 157 28.08 11.65 7.82
CA ASP A 157 29.46 11.39 8.26
C ASP A 157 29.66 11.83 9.72
N GLU A 158 29.02 12.91 10.17
CA GLU A 158 28.99 13.32 11.60
C GLU A 158 28.25 12.30 12.49
N LEU A 159 27.17 11.68 11.99
CA LEU A 159 26.44 10.60 12.68
C LEU A 159 27.26 9.30 12.79
N VAL A 160 28.14 9.04 11.82
CA VAL A 160 29.00 7.84 11.77
C VAL A 160 30.34 8.07 12.47
N ASN A 161 30.88 9.29 12.42
CA ASN A 161 32.17 9.70 12.98
C ASN A 161 32.03 10.61 14.21
N GLY A 162 30.87 10.64 14.88
CA GLY A 162 30.69 11.24 16.21
C GLY A 162 31.44 10.52 17.35
N GLU A 163 32.63 9.98 17.05
CA GLU A 163 33.75 9.86 17.98
C GLU A 163 34.54 11.18 17.86
N ASP A 164 34.72 11.91 18.97
CA ASP A 164 35.48 13.16 19.02
C ASP A 164 36.73 13.12 18.12
N VAL A 165 36.74 13.97 17.09
CA VAL A 165 37.97 14.35 16.39
C VAL A 165 38.76 15.22 17.38
N VAL A 166 39.53 14.57 18.24
CA VAL A 166 40.64 15.25 18.91
C VAL A 166 41.75 15.33 17.87
N GLU A 167 41.97 16.53 17.33
CA GLU A 167 43.23 16.88 16.67
C GLU A 167 44.37 16.50 17.63
N LEU A 168 45.13 15.47 17.27
CA LEU A 168 46.36 15.14 17.93
C LEU A 168 47.40 16.19 17.53
N GLU A 169 47.50 17.27 18.30
CA GLU A 169 48.76 17.96 18.42
C GLU A 169 49.80 16.96 18.96
N GLU A 170 50.91 16.86 18.24
CA GLU A 170 52.05 16.03 18.57
C GLU A 170 52.55 16.35 19.98
N SER A 171 52.27 15.48 20.94
CA SER A 171 53.17 15.34 22.08
C SER A 171 53.29 13.90 22.54
N SER A 172 54.56 13.48 22.54
CA SER A 172 55.07 12.24 23.08
C SER A 172 54.60 11.99 24.52
N ASN A 173 53.79 10.95 24.75
CA ASN A 173 54.17 9.89 25.69
C ASN A 173 53.14 8.75 25.73
N SER A 174 53.71 7.56 25.89
CA SER A 174 53.05 6.26 25.97
C SER A 174 51.91 6.17 26.99
N SER A 175 50.74 5.70 26.56
CA SER A 175 50.01 4.67 27.32
C SER A 175 49.10 3.85 26.40
N VAL A 176 49.22 2.53 26.54
CA VAL A 176 48.50 1.51 25.77
C VAL A 176 47.02 1.55 26.15
N ARG A 177 46.17 2.15 25.31
CA ARG A 177 44.71 2.01 25.41
C ARG A 177 44.36 0.58 24.96
N THR A 178 44.09 -0.30 25.91
CA THR A 178 43.78 -1.71 25.65
C THR A 178 42.44 -1.85 24.91
N ARG A 179 42.35 -2.75 23.92
CA ARG A 179 41.14 -3.11 23.13
C ARG A 179 39.83 -3.29 23.93
N ARG A 180 39.92 -3.46 25.25
CA ARG A 180 38.79 -3.57 26.18
C ARG A 180 38.04 -2.24 26.37
N SER A 181 38.72 -1.09 26.34
CA SER A 181 38.05 0.22 26.50
C SER A 181 37.22 0.61 25.29
N ILE A 182 37.68 0.28 24.07
CA ILE A 182 36.94 0.52 22.82
C ILE A 182 35.72 -0.42 22.72
N GLN A 183 35.79 -1.65 23.25
CA GLN A 183 34.64 -2.55 23.34
C GLN A 183 33.62 -2.12 24.41
N GLU A 184 34.08 -1.54 25.52
CA GLU A 184 33.20 -0.98 26.57
C GLU A 184 32.60 0.37 26.17
N GLU A 185 33.33 1.21 25.42
CA GLU A 185 32.81 2.43 24.77
C GLU A 185 31.82 2.09 23.66
N ARG A 186 32.06 1.05 22.85
CA ARG A 186 31.06 0.53 21.87
C ARG A 186 29.80 -0.04 22.52
N LYS A 187 29.92 -0.68 23.71
CA LYS A 187 28.77 -1.13 24.51
C LYS A 187 28.01 0.02 25.16
N ARG A 188 28.68 1.14 25.48
CA ARG A 188 28.04 2.37 25.98
C ARG A 188 27.44 3.22 24.84
N ALA A 189 28.05 3.22 23.66
CA ALA A 189 27.51 3.85 22.45
C ALA A 189 26.29 3.10 21.91
N SER A 190 26.26 1.75 21.97
CA SER A 190 25.04 0.97 21.71
C SER A 190 23.95 1.15 22.77
N ALA A 191 24.26 1.79 23.90
CA ALA A 191 23.31 2.12 24.96
C ALA A 191 22.79 3.57 24.87
N LYS A 192 23.27 4.38 23.92
CA LYS A 192 22.52 5.55 23.43
C LYS A 192 21.43 5.00 22.52
N GLU A 193 20.22 4.80 23.06
CA GLU A 193 19.03 4.46 22.27
C GLU A 193 18.95 5.39 21.06
N SER A 194 18.95 4.83 19.85
CA SER A 194 18.80 5.60 18.62
C SER A 194 17.41 6.24 18.63
N ALA A 195 17.27 7.46 18.10
CA ALA A 195 15.98 8.15 18.05
C ALA A 195 14.82 7.27 17.51
N PRO A 196 15.03 6.35 16.54
CA PRO A 196 14.01 5.38 16.12
C PRO A 196 13.50 4.46 17.23
N SER A 197 14.34 3.96 18.15
CA SER A 197 13.91 3.02 19.19
C SER A 197 13.06 3.67 20.29
N ILE A 198 13.36 4.93 20.62
CA ILE A 198 12.56 5.73 21.59
C ILE A 198 11.20 6.07 20.99
N VAL A 199 11.21 6.47 19.72
CA VAL A 199 10.02 6.77 18.94
C VAL A 199 9.12 5.53 18.90
N THR A 200 9.59 4.38 18.42
CA THR A 200 8.78 3.14 18.38
C THR A 200 8.20 2.74 19.74
N LYS A 201 8.96 2.95 20.82
CA LYS A 201 8.52 2.62 22.18
C LYS A 201 7.32 3.45 22.62
N LYS A 202 7.33 4.77 22.40
CA LYS A 202 6.21 5.64 22.82
C LYS A 202 4.93 5.36 22.06
N LEU A 203 5.05 5.00 20.78
CA LEU A 203 3.93 4.51 19.99
C LEU A 203 3.30 3.26 20.59
N VAL A 204 4.13 2.25 20.87
CA VAL A 204 3.67 0.98 21.44
C VAL A 204 2.93 1.24 22.77
N GLU A 205 3.45 2.14 23.61
CA GLU A 205 2.81 2.54 24.88
C GLU A 205 1.42 3.15 24.67
N ASN A 206 1.29 4.16 23.81
CA ASN A 206 0.02 4.85 23.60
C ASN A 206 -1.03 3.94 22.95
N VAL A 207 -0.62 3.11 21.99
CA VAL A 207 -1.49 2.14 21.32
C VAL A 207 -1.99 1.08 22.31
N ILE A 208 -1.12 0.59 23.21
CA ILE A 208 -1.52 -0.35 24.28
C ILE A 208 -2.51 0.31 25.26
N GLY A 209 -2.29 1.58 25.63
CA GLY A 209 -3.21 2.33 26.49
C GLY A 209 -4.62 2.47 25.89
N ILE A 210 -4.71 2.76 24.59
CA ILE A 210 -6.00 2.84 23.88
C ILE A 210 -6.65 1.46 23.80
N ALA A 211 -5.91 0.42 23.44
CA ALA A 211 -6.42 -0.96 23.39
C ALA A 211 -6.96 -1.42 24.75
N HIS A 212 -6.30 -1.04 25.85
CA HIS A 212 -6.78 -1.32 27.20
C HIS A 212 -8.18 -0.73 27.44
N GLN A 213 -8.41 0.55 27.10
CA GLN A 213 -9.73 1.17 27.29
C GLN A 213 -10.81 0.53 26.42
N ILE A 214 -10.48 0.21 25.17
CA ILE A 214 -11.39 -0.47 24.24
C ILE A 214 -11.82 -1.83 24.83
N PHE A 215 -10.86 -2.66 25.23
CA PHE A 215 -11.13 -4.00 25.76
C PHE A 215 -11.77 -4.01 27.13
N LYS A 216 -11.57 -2.97 27.94
CA LYS A 216 -12.27 -2.80 29.21
C LYS A 216 -13.78 -2.63 29.02
N VAL A 217 -14.22 -1.98 27.94
CA VAL A 217 -15.64 -1.77 27.63
C VAL A 217 -16.24 -2.98 26.91
N TYR A 218 -15.56 -3.53 25.89
CA TYR A 218 -16.02 -4.72 25.15
C TYR A 218 -15.84 -6.05 25.90
N ARG A 219 -15.46 -5.99 27.19
CA ARG A 219 -15.22 -7.12 28.09
C ARG A 219 -16.28 -8.24 28.06
N PRO A 220 -17.61 -8.00 28.02
CA PRO A 220 -18.59 -9.06 28.30
C PRO A 220 -18.84 -10.07 27.17
N LYS A 221 -18.13 -10.01 26.03
CA LYS A 221 -18.38 -10.90 24.89
C LYS A 221 -17.08 -11.54 24.44
N ALA A 222 -16.82 -12.79 24.82
CA ALA A 222 -15.88 -13.64 24.09
C ALA A 222 -16.30 -13.66 22.61
N LEU A 223 -15.41 -13.29 21.68
CA LEU A 223 -15.66 -13.55 20.27
C LEU A 223 -15.62 -15.06 20.11
N SER A 224 -16.70 -15.66 19.65
CA SER A 224 -16.68 -17.04 19.22
C SER A 224 -15.56 -17.23 18.18
N PRO A 225 -14.95 -18.42 18.05
CA PRO A 225 -13.92 -18.65 17.04
C PRO A 225 -14.34 -18.17 15.64
N ASP A 226 -15.61 -18.35 15.27
CA ASP A 226 -16.15 -17.90 13.98
C ASP A 226 -16.23 -16.38 13.84
N GLU A 227 -16.47 -15.65 14.93
CA GLU A 227 -16.47 -14.17 14.93
C GLU A 227 -15.06 -13.59 14.83
N VAL A 228 -14.03 -14.29 15.35
CA VAL A 228 -12.64 -13.83 15.25
C VAL A 228 -12.15 -13.80 13.80
N PHE A 229 -12.65 -14.68 12.93
CA PHE A 229 -12.27 -14.72 11.52
C PHE A 229 -13.03 -13.72 10.62
N LYS A 230 -14.11 -13.11 11.13
CA LYS A 230 -14.82 -12.04 10.43
C LYS A 230 -14.06 -10.72 10.54
N PRO A 231 -13.97 -9.92 9.46
CA PRO A 231 -13.38 -8.58 9.51
C PRO A 231 -13.94 -7.72 10.63
N TYR A 232 -13.09 -6.84 11.15
CA TYR A 232 -13.48 -5.88 12.19
C TYR A 232 -14.62 -4.99 11.70
N GLN A 233 -15.67 -4.89 12.51
CA GLN A 233 -16.77 -3.98 12.27
C GLN A 233 -16.43 -2.61 12.87
N GLN A 234 -16.44 -1.59 12.02
CA GLN A 234 -16.19 -0.20 12.41
C GLN A 234 -17.23 0.32 13.41
N MET A 235 -16.82 1.31 14.20
CA MET A 235 -17.68 1.98 15.18
C MET A 235 -18.97 2.52 14.55
N SER A 236 -20.02 2.45 15.35
CA SER A 236 -21.39 2.84 15.02
C SER A 236 -22.00 3.75 16.10
N ASN A 237 -23.30 4.03 15.98
CA ASN A 237 -24.06 4.80 16.96
C ASN A 237 -24.61 3.93 18.11
N ASP A 238 -24.18 2.68 18.25
CA ASP A 238 -24.66 1.82 19.31
C ASP A 238 -24.11 2.21 20.70
N ARG A 239 -24.74 1.68 21.76
CA ARG A 239 -24.42 2.10 23.14
C ARG A 239 -23.00 1.71 23.55
N GLU A 240 -22.51 0.55 23.11
CA GLU A 240 -21.19 0.04 23.50
C GLU A 240 -20.09 0.89 22.83
N ASP A 241 -20.24 1.20 21.55
CA ASP A 241 -19.33 2.06 20.80
C ASP A 241 -19.28 3.48 21.38
N GLN A 242 -20.44 4.03 21.76
CA GLN A 242 -20.48 5.33 22.44
C GLN A 242 -19.76 5.30 23.79
N MET A 243 -19.84 4.19 24.55
CA MET A 243 -19.09 4.05 25.81
C MET A 243 -17.58 3.96 25.59
N VAL A 244 -17.13 3.27 24.53
CA VAL A 244 -15.71 3.24 24.12
C VAL A 244 -15.24 4.63 23.70
N LEU A 245 -16.03 5.31 22.88
CA LEU A 245 -15.72 6.66 22.41
C LEU A 245 -15.49 7.62 23.59
N GLU A 246 -16.41 7.65 24.55
CA GLU A 246 -16.29 8.52 25.73
C GLU A 246 -15.13 8.14 26.64
N SER A 247 -14.75 6.86 26.74
CA SER A 247 -13.59 6.43 27.55
C SER A 247 -12.24 6.76 26.91
N VAL A 248 -12.17 6.81 25.58
CA VAL A 248 -10.93 7.06 24.81
C VAL A 248 -10.70 8.55 24.53
N LYS A 249 -11.77 9.37 24.40
CA LYS A 249 -11.66 10.83 24.15
C LYS A 249 -10.63 11.54 25.06
N PRO A 250 -10.58 11.31 26.39
CA PRO A 250 -9.59 11.95 27.27
C PRO A 250 -8.13 11.56 26.95
N LEU A 251 -7.88 10.30 26.56
CA LEU A 251 -6.54 9.84 26.17
C LEU A 251 -6.06 10.54 24.91
N VAL A 252 -6.94 10.66 23.90
CA VAL A 252 -6.64 11.37 22.66
C VAL A 252 -6.39 12.85 22.90
N ALA A 253 -7.19 13.48 23.77
CA ALA A 253 -6.98 14.87 24.17
C ALA A 253 -5.60 15.09 24.82
N ASN A 254 -5.22 14.25 25.78
CA ASN A 254 -3.92 14.33 26.45
C ASN A 254 -2.76 14.13 25.47
N VAL A 255 -2.88 13.11 24.62
CA VAL A 255 -1.92 12.85 23.54
C VAL A 255 -1.78 14.09 22.65
N LEU A 256 -2.88 14.63 22.09
CA LEU A 256 -2.80 15.81 21.23
C LEU A 256 -2.17 17.00 21.96
N LYS A 257 -2.50 17.21 23.23
CA LYS A 257 -1.93 18.28 24.06
C LYS A 257 -0.42 18.16 24.23
N ASP A 258 0.07 16.98 24.59
CA ASP A 258 1.50 16.71 24.78
C ASP A 258 2.29 16.98 23.50
N VAL A 259 1.69 16.69 22.36
CA VAL A 259 2.34 16.85 21.07
C VAL A 259 2.30 18.30 20.65
N LEU A 260 1.11 18.86 20.54
CA LEU A 260 0.92 20.20 20.01
C LEU A 260 1.67 21.21 20.88
N GLY A 261 1.73 21.02 22.19
CA GLY A 261 2.51 21.84 23.11
C GLY A 261 4.03 21.82 22.86
N ASN A 262 4.56 20.70 22.35
CA ASN A 262 5.98 20.54 22.02
C ASN A 262 6.29 21.01 20.59
N VAL A 263 5.43 20.70 19.61
CA VAL A 263 5.65 21.04 18.20
C VAL A 263 5.37 22.53 17.94
N ALA A 264 4.36 23.13 18.59
CA ALA A 264 3.99 24.54 18.39
C ALA A 264 5.12 25.53 18.70
N ARG A 265 6.11 25.15 19.52
CA ARG A 265 7.26 25.99 19.87
C ARG A 265 8.27 26.16 18.73
N SER A 266 8.25 25.28 17.72
CA SER A 266 9.21 25.24 16.61
C SER A 266 8.56 25.33 15.22
N ALA A 267 7.24 25.45 15.16
CA ALA A 267 6.49 25.44 13.91
C ALA A 267 6.40 26.83 13.26
N GLU A 268 6.65 26.89 11.95
CA GLU A 268 6.53 28.09 11.11
C GLU A 268 5.67 27.80 9.87
N GLY A 269 5.06 28.83 9.29
CA GLY A 269 4.25 28.74 8.05
C GLY A 269 2.99 27.88 8.18
N GLU A 270 2.61 27.17 7.10
CA GLU A 270 1.40 26.32 6.99
C GLU A 270 1.31 25.21 8.06
N VAL A 271 2.45 24.77 8.60
CA VAL A 271 2.52 23.82 9.73
C VAL A 271 1.93 24.42 11.00
N LYS A 272 2.22 25.71 11.26
CA LYS A 272 1.69 26.42 12.42
C LYS A 272 0.18 26.60 12.32
N GLU A 273 -0.33 26.84 11.11
CA GLU A 273 -1.78 26.93 10.85
C GLU A 273 -2.48 25.59 11.07
N SER A 274 -1.89 24.50 10.58
CA SER A 274 -2.40 23.13 10.81
C SER A 274 -2.45 22.81 12.31
N ILE A 275 -1.37 23.09 13.05
CA ILE A 275 -1.31 22.95 14.52
C ILE A 275 -2.37 23.81 15.22
N GLY A 276 -2.58 25.05 14.76
CA GLY A 276 -3.64 25.93 15.26
C GLY A 276 -5.02 25.29 15.13
N GLY A 277 -5.33 24.69 13.98
CA GLY A 277 -6.58 23.96 13.78
C GLY A 277 -6.78 22.81 14.77
N PHE A 278 -5.72 22.07 15.14
CA PHE A 278 -5.81 21.03 16.17
C PHE A 278 -6.02 21.58 17.57
N LEU A 279 -5.36 22.70 17.89
CA LEU A 279 -5.54 23.37 19.18
C LEU A 279 -6.97 23.91 19.32
N ASP A 280 -7.56 24.45 18.25
CA ASP A 280 -8.95 24.91 18.24
C ASP A 280 -9.94 23.75 18.44
N MET A 281 -9.70 22.61 17.80
CA MET A 281 -10.49 21.39 17.99
C MET A 281 -10.41 20.89 19.44
N LEU A 282 -9.21 20.84 20.01
CA LEU A 282 -8.99 20.41 21.39
C LEU A 282 -9.66 21.37 22.38
N SER A 283 -9.52 22.68 22.18
CA SER A 283 -10.15 23.72 22.99
C SER A 283 -11.68 23.64 22.95
N ALA A 284 -12.27 23.44 21.76
CA ALA A 284 -13.72 23.26 21.62
C ALA A 284 -14.25 22.02 22.35
N TYR A 285 -13.47 20.93 22.37
CA TYR A 285 -13.77 19.73 23.15
C TYR A 285 -13.66 19.98 24.66
N GLU A 286 -12.53 20.48 25.15
CA GLU A 286 -12.29 20.72 26.59
C GLU A 286 -13.32 21.71 27.20
N ASN A 287 -13.71 22.74 26.43
CA ASN A 287 -14.67 23.76 26.87
C ASN A 287 -16.14 23.41 26.59
N ASN A 288 -16.41 22.27 25.95
CA ASN A 288 -17.76 21.86 25.53
C ASN A 288 -18.49 22.96 24.73
N ASP A 289 -17.81 23.55 23.74
CA ASP A 289 -18.34 24.70 22.98
C ASP A 289 -19.54 24.31 22.09
N ASN A 290 -20.70 24.89 22.39
CA ASN A 290 -21.98 24.64 21.72
C ASN A 290 -22.32 25.67 20.63
N SER A 291 -21.43 26.61 20.33
CA SER A 291 -21.54 27.48 19.16
C SER A 291 -21.61 26.64 17.85
N PRO A 292 -22.15 27.18 16.75
CA PRO A 292 -22.12 26.51 15.46
C PRO A 292 -20.70 26.05 15.06
N GLU A 293 -19.70 26.90 15.25
CA GLU A 293 -18.30 26.65 14.98
C GLU A 293 -17.74 25.59 15.95
N GLY A 294 -18.01 25.72 17.25
CA GLY A 294 -17.62 24.78 18.29
C GLY A 294 -18.14 23.37 18.03
N LYS A 295 -19.39 23.23 17.56
CA LYS A 295 -19.97 21.93 17.17
C LYS A 295 -19.20 21.28 16.01
N VAL A 296 -18.81 22.05 15.00
CA VAL A 296 -18.02 21.54 13.87
C VAL A 296 -16.64 21.08 14.35
N LEU A 297 -15.98 21.88 15.19
CA LEU A 297 -14.66 21.55 15.75
C LEU A 297 -14.71 20.30 16.64
N ARG A 298 -15.73 20.16 17.49
CA ARG A 298 -15.94 18.95 18.29
C ARG A 298 -16.23 17.72 17.42
N ASN A 299 -17.01 17.86 16.35
CA ASN A 299 -17.25 16.75 15.41
C ASN A 299 -15.95 16.29 14.72
N ARG A 300 -15.02 17.21 14.44
CA ARG A 300 -13.70 16.86 13.90
C ARG A 300 -12.81 16.17 14.94
N PHE A 301 -12.81 16.62 16.20
CA PHE A 301 -12.12 15.92 17.28
C PHE A 301 -12.67 14.50 17.49
N GLU A 302 -13.99 14.34 17.44
CA GLU A 302 -14.63 13.04 17.48
C GLU A 302 -14.24 12.17 16.28
N ALA A 303 -14.18 12.73 15.07
CA ALA A 303 -13.70 12.02 13.89
C ALA A 303 -12.29 11.44 14.07
N ILE A 304 -11.35 12.20 14.66
CA ILE A 304 -10.01 11.70 14.99
C ILE A 304 -10.09 10.53 15.98
N THR A 305 -10.91 10.69 17.03
CA THR A 305 -11.03 9.70 18.10
C THR A 305 -11.60 8.38 17.58
N VAL A 306 -12.71 8.45 16.82
CA VAL A 306 -13.32 7.28 16.16
C VAL A 306 -12.33 6.57 15.25
N SER A 307 -11.61 7.34 14.42
CA SER A 307 -10.62 6.79 13.51
C SER A 307 -9.49 6.06 14.23
N LEU A 308 -9.02 6.58 15.36
CA LEU A 308 -7.99 5.96 16.16
C LEU A 308 -8.50 4.68 16.86
N ILE A 309 -9.74 4.68 17.34
CA ILE A 309 -10.37 3.50 17.93
C ILE A 309 -10.50 2.40 16.86
N ASP A 310 -11.08 2.71 15.69
CA ASP A 310 -11.24 1.77 14.58
C ASP A 310 -9.90 1.14 14.19
N PHE A 311 -8.84 1.95 14.11
CA PHE A 311 -7.50 1.48 13.77
C PHE A 311 -6.93 0.54 14.84
N VAL A 312 -6.92 0.94 16.11
CA VAL A 312 -6.36 0.13 17.20
C VAL A 312 -7.16 -1.15 17.41
N ALA A 313 -8.50 -1.07 17.36
CA ALA A 313 -9.39 -2.21 17.48
C ALA A 313 -9.17 -3.20 16.32
N SER A 314 -9.07 -2.71 15.09
CA SER A 314 -8.77 -3.53 13.91
C SER A 314 -7.42 -4.23 14.03
N MET A 315 -6.35 -3.53 14.41
CA MET A 315 -5.04 -4.13 14.63
C MET A 315 -5.08 -5.22 15.70
N ALA A 316 -5.79 -4.96 16.80
CA ALA A 316 -5.85 -5.90 17.90
C ALA A 316 -6.70 -7.14 17.58
N HIS A 317 -7.81 -6.96 16.86
CA HIS A 317 -8.61 -8.07 16.33
C HIS A 317 -7.80 -8.91 15.32
N LYS A 318 -7.11 -8.27 14.37
CA LYS A 318 -6.19 -8.93 13.43
C LYS A 318 -5.10 -9.74 14.15
N SER A 319 -4.51 -9.18 15.21
CA SER A 319 -3.48 -9.86 16.01
C SER A 319 -4.01 -11.13 16.66
N TYR A 320 -5.24 -11.10 17.18
CA TYR A 320 -5.87 -12.25 17.80
C TYR A 320 -6.19 -13.34 16.77
N ARG A 321 -6.70 -12.95 15.59
CA ARG A 321 -6.94 -13.88 14.47
C ARG A 321 -5.65 -14.57 14.01
N ILE A 322 -4.55 -13.82 13.87
CA ILE A 322 -3.24 -14.38 13.48
C ILE A 322 -2.77 -15.41 14.51
N TYR A 323 -2.85 -15.07 15.80
CA TYR A 323 -2.50 -15.98 16.88
C TYR A 323 -3.33 -17.27 16.84
N LEU A 324 -4.66 -17.15 16.70
CA LEU A 324 -5.56 -18.29 16.62
C LEU A 324 -5.29 -19.15 15.39
N SER A 325 -5.01 -18.54 14.24
CA SER A 325 -4.68 -19.24 12.98
C SER A 325 -3.44 -20.13 13.14
N LYS A 326 -2.38 -19.62 13.79
CA LYS A 326 -1.17 -20.41 14.09
C LYS A 326 -1.48 -21.59 15.00
N TRP A 327 -2.34 -21.39 16.01
CA TRP A 327 -2.76 -22.48 16.88
C TRP A 327 -3.55 -23.56 16.12
N VAL A 328 -4.51 -23.16 15.28
CA VAL A 328 -5.31 -24.08 14.44
C VAL A 328 -4.41 -24.89 13.53
N LEU A 329 -3.45 -24.25 12.84
CA LEU A 329 -2.47 -24.91 11.98
C LEU A 329 -1.68 -25.98 12.75
N ARG A 330 -1.13 -25.63 13.92
CA ARG A 330 -0.36 -26.56 14.77
C ARG A 330 -1.22 -27.74 15.23
N LYS A 331 -2.47 -27.48 15.59
CA LYS A 331 -3.41 -28.54 16.00
C LYS A 331 -3.72 -29.48 14.84
N GLN A 332 -4.06 -28.96 13.67
CA GLN A 332 -4.34 -29.77 12.47
C GLN A 332 -3.15 -30.64 12.08
N MET A 333 -1.93 -30.08 12.09
CA MET A 333 -0.72 -30.86 11.80
C MET A 333 -0.49 -31.98 12.82
N LYS A 334 -0.65 -31.67 14.11
CA LYS A 334 -0.53 -32.67 15.18
C LYS A 334 -1.52 -33.81 14.99
N ASP A 335 -2.79 -33.47 14.76
CA ASP A 335 -3.88 -34.44 14.63
C ASP A 335 -3.67 -35.30 13.37
N TYR A 336 -3.26 -34.70 12.25
CA TYR A 336 -2.92 -35.41 11.00
C TYR A 336 -1.80 -36.44 11.20
N VAL A 337 -0.65 -36.04 11.75
CA VAL A 337 0.48 -36.96 11.95
C VAL A 337 0.11 -38.08 12.93
N TYR A 338 -0.59 -37.74 14.01
CA TYR A 338 -1.01 -38.73 15.00
C TYR A 338 -2.01 -39.73 14.41
N GLU A 339 -2.96 -39.27 13.60
CA GLU A 339 -3.88 -40.14 12.85
C GLU A 339 -3.11 -41.12 11.97
N LYS A 340 -2.10 -40.67 11.21
CA LYS A 340 -1.29 -41.57 10.37
C LYS A 340 -0.53 -42.60 11.20
N ILE A 341 0.04 -42.21 12.34
CA ILE A 341 0.71 -43.14 13.26
C ILE A 341 -0.29 -44.17 13.81
N HIS A 342 -1.51 -43.75 14.17
CA HIS A 342 -2.56 -44.63 14.67
C HIS A 342 -3.09 -45.60 13.61
N GLN A 343 -3.38 -45.12 12.40
CA GLN A 343 -3.79 -45.96 11.26
C GLN A 343 -2.74 -47.04 10.96
N TRP A 344 -1.45 -46.67 11.00
CA TRP A 344 -0.37 -47.63 10.82
C TRP A 344 -0.32 -48.67 11.95
N ARG A 345 -0.42 -48.23 13.22
CA ARG A 345 -0.39 -49.12 14.40
C ARG A 345 -1.53 -50.13 14.38
N ASP A 346 -2.73 -49.68 14.06
CA ASP A 346 -3.96 -50.48 14.15
C ASP A 346 -4.22 -51.29 12.87
N GLU A 347 -3.27 -51.27 11.92
CA GLU A 347 -3.36 -51.90 10.59
C GLU A 347 -4.62 -51.49 9.80
N ASN A 348 -5.15 -50.31 10.09
CA ASN A 348 -6.38 -49.78 9.55
C ASN A 348 -6.12 -48.97 8.26
N TYR A 349 -5.67 -49.66 7.22
CA TYR A 349 -5.41 -49.10 5.89
C TYR A 349 -5.55 -50.17 4.80
N ASP A 350 -5.70 -49.73 3.55
CA ASP A 350 -5.84 -50.62 2.40
C ASP A 350 -4.50 -51.33 2.10
N LYS A 351 -4.34 -52.54 2.63
CA LYS A 351 -3.15 -53.38 2.42
C LYS A 351 -2.97 -53.81 0.96
N SER A 352 -4.00 -53.70 0.12
CA SER A 352 -3.92 -54.05 -1.30
C SER A 352 -3.32 -52.93 -2.16
N ASN A 353 -3.30 -51.69 -1.64
CA ASN A 353 -2.72 -50.53 -2.29
C ASN A 353 -1.54 -49.96 -1.47
N PRO A 354 -0.28 -50.28 -1.84
CA PRO A 354 0.90 -49.82 -1.12
C PRO A 354 1.01 -48.30 -1.01
N ASP A 355 0.44 -47.55 -1.97
CA ASP A 355 0.51 -46.09 -1.99
C ASP A 355 -0.47 -45.43 -1.02
N LYS A 356 -1.46 -46.18 -0.53
CA LYS A 356 -2.38 -45.76 0.55
C LYS A 356 -1.89 -46.15 1.95
N HIS A 357 -0.61 -46.51 2.08
CA HIS A 357 -0.04 -46.74 3.40
C HIS A 357 0.10 -45.39 4.14
N PRO A 358 -0.41 -45.25 5.38
CA PRO A 358 -0.46 -43.95 6.07
C PRO A 358 0.91 -43.29 6.28
N MET A 359 1.97 -44.07 6.54
CA MET A 359 3.34 -43.54 6.58
C MET A 359 3.89 -43.12 5.20
N ARG A 360 3.44 -43.72 4.08
CA ARG A 360 3.80 -43.24 2.75
C ARG A 360 3.06 -41.95 2.40
N GLU A 361 1.82 -41.80 2.84
CA GLU A 361 1.09 -40.53 2.70
C GLU A 361 1.78 -39.41 3.50
N LEU A 362 2.18 -39.67 4.74
CA LEU A 362 2.98 -38.73 5.52
C LEU A 362 4.32 -38.42 4.83
N GLN A 363 4.98 -39.42 4.25
CA GLN A 363 6.20 -39.19 3.48
C GLN A 363 5.97 -38.35 2.22
N ALA A 364 4.85 -38.55 1.52
CA ALA A 364 4.47 -37.76 0.37
C ALA A 364 4.23 -36.30 0.76
N PHE A 365 3.54 -36.06 1.88
CA PHE A 365 3.40 -34.73 2.47
C PHE A 365 4.75 -34.09 2.79
N ILE A 366 5.66 -34.80 3.45
CA ILE A 366 7.00 -34.28 3.77
C ILE A 366 7.80 -33.96 2.50
N LYS A 367 7.71 -34.82 1.47
CA LYS A 367 8.35 -34.57 0.17
C LYS A 367 7.78 -33.33 -0.49
N MET A 368 6.47 -33.13 -0.43
CA MET A 368 5.80 -31.92 -0.93
C MET A 368 6.32 -30.67 -0.19
N GLU A 369 6.36 -30.67 1.15
CA GLU A 369 6.90 -29.55 1.93
C GLU A 369 8.34 -29.21 1.55
N LEU A 370 9.20 -30.23 1.40
CA LEU A 370 10.63 -30.04 1.11
C LEU A 370 10.91 -29.63 -0.34
N ARG A 371 10.18 -30.19 -1.32
CA ARG A 371 10.52 -30.07 -2.76
C ARG A 371 9.54 -29.29 -3.59
N ASP A 372 8.24 -29.39 -3.30
CA ASP A 372 7.20 -28.90 -4.21
C ASP A 372 6.60 -27.57 -3.76
N LYS A 373 6.83 -27.18 -2.49
CA LYS A 373 6.40 -25.89 -1.94
C LYS A 373 6.93 -24.72 -2.77
N ARG A 374 6.01 -23.93 -3.31
CA ARG A 374 6.27 -22.73 -4.13
C ARG A 374 6.19 -21.47 -3.28
N TYR A 375 7.00 -20.49 -3.67
CA TYR A 375 7.10 -19.19 -3.01
C TYR A 375 6.86 -18.06 -4.01
N ALA A 376 6.37 -16.93 -3.52
CA ALA A 376 6.25 -15.71 -4.28
C ALA A 376 6.43 -14.45 -3.43
N LEU A 377 7.07 -13.45 -4.02
CA LEU A 377 7.12 -12.07 -3.51
C LEU A 377 6.45 -11.17 -4.53
N GLN A 378 5.31 -10.59 -4.16
CA GLN A 378 4.63 -9.55 -4.91
C GLN A 378 4.99 -8.19 -4.33
N ILE A 379 5.37 -7.25 -5.20
CA ILE A 379 5.84 -5.92 -4.83
C ILE A 379 4.93 -4.89 -5.50
N GLY A 380 4.25 -4.07 -4.73
CA GLY A 380 3.59 -2.86 -5.24
C GLY A 380 4.42 -1.64 -4.88
N VAL A 381 4.73 -0.82 -5.86
CA VAL A 381 5.52 0.40 -5.67
C VAL A 381 4.68 1.60 -6.08
N ASP A 382 4.53 2.55 -5.18
CA ASP A 382 3.83 3.81 -5.46
C ASP A 382 4.73 4.68 -6.34
N GLY A 383 4.27 5.01 -7.55
CA GLY A 383 4.98 5.92 -8.47
C GLY A 383 6.12 5.32 -9.30
N LEU A 384 6.13 4.01 -9.59
CA LEU A 384 7.23 3.37 -10.34
C LEU A 384 7.02 3.36 -11.85
N GLN A 385 7.87 4.12 -12.56
CA GLN A 385 7.88 4.24 -14.02
C GLN A 385 8.79 3.23 -14.71
N ARG A 386 8.27 2.54 -15.75
CA ARG A 386 9.04 1.55 -16.52
C ARG A 386 10.10 2.19 -17.40
N GLY A 387 9.74 3.26 -18.11
CA GLY A 387 10.58 3.99 -19.04
C GLY A 387 11.74 4.69 -18.33
N LEU A 388 11.46 5.36 -17.21
CA LEU A 388 12.49 5.96 -16.35
C LEU A 388 13.51 4.90 -15.88
N LEU A 389 13.02 3.78 -15.35
CA LEU A 389 13.91 2.71 -14.87
C LEU A 389 14.73 2.10 -16.01
N GLN A 390 14.15 1.95 -17.21
CA GLN A 390 14.90 1.49 -18.39
C GLN A 390 16.02 2.46 -18.76
N ALA A 391 15.75 3.76 -18.69
CA ALA A 391 16.70 4.79 -19.03
C ALA A 391 17.86 4.82 -18.02
N LEU A 392 17.57 4.73 -16.73
CA LEU A 392 18.57 4.75 -15.66
C LEU A 392 19.46 3.50 -15.61
N THR A 393 18.95 2.35 -16.07
CA THR A 393 19.76 1.12 -16.17
C THR A 393 20.66 1.08 -17.42
N ASN A 394 20.43 2.00 -18.37
CA ASN A 394 21.15 2.11 -19.64
C ASN A 394 21.57 3.56 -19.92
N LEU A 395 22.30 4.16 -18.98
CA LEU A 395 22.71 5.56 -19.05
C LEU A 395 23.89 5.76 -20.02
N GLY A 396 23.81 6.81 -20.83
CA GLY A 396 24.87 7.28 -21.70
C GLY A 396 24.37 8.27 -22.77
N GLN A 397 25.28 8.75 -23.60
CA GLN A 397 24.95 9.63 -24.73
C GLN A 397 23.99 8.92 -25.71
N GLY A 398 22.95 9.62 -26.19
CA GLY A 398 21.96 9.07 -27.12
C GLY A 398 20.79 8.35 -26.44
N ASN A 399 20.64 8.46 -25.12
CA ASN A 399 19.46 7.96 -24.41
C ASN A 399 18.26 8.91 -24.64
N PRO A 400 17.24 8.50 -25.42
CA PRO A 400 16.15 9.40 -25.85
C PRO A 400 15.28 9.86 -24.68
N PHE A 401 15.12 9.02 -23.65
CA PHE A 401 14.33 9.36 -22.48
C PHE A 401 14.95 10.53 -21.73
N VAL A 402 16.24 10.41 -21.38
CA VAL A 402 16.98 11.45 -20.64
C VAL A 402 17.09 12.74 -21.45
N GLU A 403 17.35 12.63 -22.75
CA GLU A 403 17.39 13.78 -23.67
C GLU A 403 16.07 14.54 -23.70
N GLN A 404 14.95 13.82 -23.81
CA GLN A 404 13.63 14.42 -23.85
C GLN A 404 13.26 15.08 -22.51
N ILE A 405 13.57 14.45 -21.36
CA ILE A 405 13.36 15.05 -20.03
C ILE A 405 14.12 16.37 -19.89
N LEU A 406 15.41 16.40 -20.22
CA LEU A 406 16.23 17.61 -20.13
C LEU A 406 15.78 18.70 -21.13
N SER A 407 15.23 18.30 -22.28
CA SER A 407 14.63 19.21 -23.25
C SER A 407 13.32 19.82 -22.73
N ASP A 408 12.45 18.98 -22.16
CA ASP A 408 11.16 19.42 -21.63
C ASP A 408 11.33 20.34 -20.42
N ASP A 409 12.29 20.06 -19.53
CA ASP A 409 12.63 20.95 -18.41
C ASP A 409 12.99 22.36 -18.90
N LYS A 410 13.89 22.47 -19.88
CA LYS A 410 14.27 23.77 -20.47
C LYS A 410 13.08 24.49 -21.12
N LYS A 411 12.22 23.75 -21.81
CA LYS A 411 11.06 24.31 -22.52
C LYS A 411 9.98 24.78 -21.55
N LEU A 412 9.64 23.96 -20.55
CA LEU A 412 8.50 24.17 -19.66
C LEU A 412 8.78 25.14 -18.52
N GLN A 413 10.04 25.36 -18.15
CA GLN A 413 10.42 26.47 -17.26
C GLN A 413 9.93 27.84 -17.77
N ASN A 414 9.80 27.98 -19.09
CA ASN A 414 9.31 29.20 -19.76
C ASN A 414 7.85 29.10 -20.22
N LEU A 415 7.09 28.10 -19.75
CA LEU A 415 5.67 27.93 -20.08
C LEU A 415 4.90 29.19 -19.69
N LYS A 416 4.23 29.79 -20.68
CA LYS A 416 3.30 30.91 -20.48
C LYS A 416 1.87 30.38 -20.53
N ILE A 417 1.12 30.68 -19.48
CA ILE A 417 -0.33 30.54 -19.43
C ILE A 417 -0.81 32.00 -19.37
N THR A 418 -1.76 32.39 -20.23
CA THR A 418 -2.20 33.79 -20.39
C THR A 418 -2.70 34.37 -19.06
N ASP A 419 -2.63 35.69 -18.88
CA ASP A 419 -2.83 36.48 -17.64
C ASP A 419 -4.19 36.26 -16.92
N THR A 420 -4.51 35.03 -16.50
CA THR A 420 -5.39 34.81 -15.35
C THR A 420 -4.55 35.12 -14.11
N GLN A 421 -5.05 35.97 -13.23
CA GLN A 421 -4.30 36.51 -12.08
C GLN A 421 -3.91 35.45 -11.01
N GLU A 422 -4.08 34.16 -11.30
CA GLU A 422 -4.10 33.07 -10.32
C GLU A 422 -3.24 31.87 -10.74
N ILE A 423 -2.15 32.12 -11.47
CA ILE A 423 -1.15 31.10 -11.81
C ILE A 423 0.00 31.14 -10.81
N GLY A 424 0.24 30.02 -10.14
CA GLY A 424 1.39 29.82 -9.26
C GLY A 424 2.52 29.01 -9.91
N THR A 425 3.67 29.00 -9.26
CA THR A 425 4.81 28.09 -9.56
C THR A 425 5.11 27.25 -8.33
N PRO A 426 5.46 25.96 -8.47
CA PRO A 426 5.85 25.14 -7.34
C PRO A 426 6.94 25.80 -6.49
N LYS A 427 6.87 25.60 -5.18
CA LYS A 427 7.80 26.22 -4.23
C LYS A 427 9.23 25.68 -4.41
N GLU A 428 9.35 24.37 -4.59
CA GLU A 428 10.62 23.69 -4.81
C GLU A 428 10.94 23.63 -6.31
N LYS A 429 12.22 23.83 -6.64
CA LYS A 429 12.72 23.66 -8.01
C LYS A 429 13.26 22.24 -8.19
N GLN A 430 12.95 21.65 -9.32
CA GLN A 430 13.47 20.34 -9.69
C GLN A 430 14.97 20.45 -10.01
N VAL A 431 15.79 19.59 -9.42
CA VAL A 431 17.26 19.55 -9.61
C VAL A 431 17.64 18.25 -10.31
N HIS A 432 18.39 18.36 -11.41
CA HIS A 432 18.68 17.26 -12.34
C HIS A 432 20.19 17.07 -12.56
N ASP A 433 21.02 17.28 -11.55
CA ASP A 433 22.47 17.32 -11.74
C ASP A 433 23.05 15.95 -12.06
N PHE A 434 22.49 14.88 -11.49
CA PHE A 434 22.86 13.51 -11.84
C PHE A 434 22.50 13.18 -13.29
N LEU A 435 21.28 13.49 -13.73
CA LEU A 435 20.84 13.21 -15.11
C LEU A 435 21.66 14.00 -16.14
N LYS A 436 21.97 15.27 -15.87
CA LYS A 436 22.87 16.08 -16.73
C LYS A 436 24.27 15.47 -16.80
N TYR A 437 24.80 15.00 -15.68
CA TYR A 437 26.10 14.31 -15.65
C TYR A 437 26.07 13.01 -16.46
N ALA A 438 25.04 12.17 -16.24
CA ALA A 438 24.89 10.88 -16.90
C ALA A 438 24.73 11.02 -18.43
N HIS A 439 23.94 12.00 -18.87
CA HIS A 439 23.75 12.31 -20.30
C HIS A 439 25.05 12.65 -21.02
N ASN A 440 25.97 13.34 -20.35
CA ASN A 440 27.25 13.77 -20.94
C ASN A 440 28.35 12.69 -20.90
N LYS A 441 28.11 11.54 -20.25
CA LYS A 441 29.09 10.44 -20.21
C LYS A 441 28.98 9.56 -21.45
N LYS A 442 30.15 9.16 -21.97
CA LYS A 442 30.24 8.20 -23.09
C LYS A 442 29.69 6.81 -22.72
N ASN A 443 29.89 6.35 -21.48
CA ASN A 443 29.32 5.14 -20.90
C ASN A 443 29.24 5.31 -19.37
N SER A 444 28.04 5.21 -18.79
CA SER A 444 27.83 5.24 -17.32
C SER A 444 27.42 3.88 -16.73
N ASN A 445 27.23 2.86 -17.57
CA ASN A 445 26.86 1.52 -17.13
C ASN A 445 27.93 0.80 -16.29
N ASP A 446 29.16 1.31 -16.26
CA ASP A 446 30.32 0.72 -15.54
C ASP A 446 30.29 0.93 -14.01
N ASP A 447 29.28 1.62 -13.46
CA ASP A 447 29.12 1.71 -12.01
C ASP A 447 28.29 0.54 -11.45
N PHE A 448 29.00 -0.45 -10.89
CA PHE A 448 28.40 -1.66 -10.32
C PHE A 448 27.57 -1.40 -9.06
N LEU A 449 27.66 -0.20 -8.47
CA LEU A 449 26.95 0.16 -7.23
C LEU A 449 25.64 0.93 -7.47
N TYR A 450 25.37 1.33 -8.70
CA TYR A 450 24.15 2.04 -9.07
C TYR A 450 23.17 1.11 -9.81
N LEU A 451 21.99 0.91 -9.22
CA LEU A 451 20.91 0.04 -9.68
C LEU A 451 21.36 -1.39 -10.05
N PRO A 452 22.22 -2.06 -9.25
CA PRO A 452 22.72 -3.39 -9.61
C PRO A 452 21.61 -4.41 -9.82
N TYR A 453 20.56 -4.41 -8.99
CA TYR A 453 19.48 -5.38 -9.10
C TYR A 453 18.61 -5.14 -10.34
N PHE A 454 18.25 -3.89 -10.62
CA PHE A 454 17.46 -3.53 -11.79
C PHE A 454 18.24 -3.70 -13.09
N LYS A 455 19.57 -3.48 -13.09
CA LYS A 455 20.43 -3.85 -14.22
C LYS A 455 20.39 -5.36 -14.48
N GLU A 456 20.47 -6.19 -13.45
CA GLU A 456 20.29 -7.65 -13.58
C GLU A 456 18.90 -7.97 -14.13
N LEU A 457 17.85 -7.38 -13.56
CA LEU A 457 16.46 -7.62 -13.95
C LEU A 457 16.16 -7.27 -15.40
N LEU A 458 16.60 -6.09 -15.85
CA LEU A 458 16.22 -5.55 -17.17
C LEU A 458 17.16 -5.99 -18.30
N ASN A 459 18.42 -6.34 -17.99
CA ASN A 459 19.41 -6.70 -19.01
C ASN A 459 19.67 -8.22 -19.10
N ASN A 460 19.26 -9.03 -18.11
CA ASN A 460 19.35 -10.49 -18.20
C ASN A 460 18.19 -11.04 -19.04
N PRO A 461 18.45 -11.71 -20.19
CA PRO A 461 17.40 -12.24 -21.06
C PRO A 461 16.43 -13.22 -20.39
N SER A 462 16.87 -13.95 -19.34
CA SER A 462 16.01 -14.89 -18.61
C SER A 462 15.00 -14.18 -17.70
N TYR A 463 15.24 -12.92 -17.33
CA TYR A 463 14.33 -12.14 -16.50
C TYR A 463 13.59 -11.07 -17.30
N SER A 464 14.27 -10.42 -18.25
CA SER A 464 13.71 -9.31 -19.04
C SER A 464 12.53 -9.73 -19.91
N GLN A 465 12.44 -11.01 -20.31
CA GLN A 465 11.27 -11.57 -21.01
C GLN A 465 10.00 -11.52 -20.18
N GLY A 466 10.14 -11.50 -18.85
CA GLY A 466 9.12 -11.40 -17.82
C GLY A 466 8.54 -9.99 -17.62
N ILE A 467 9.19 -8.98 -18.19
CA ILE A 467 8.90 -7.56 -17.97
C ILE A 467 8.17 -6.99 -19.18
N VAL A 468 7.02 -6.36 -18.92
CA VAL A 468 6.18 -5.77 -19.96
C VAL A 468 6.86 -4.52 -20.53
N ALA A 469 6.77 -4.34 -21.85
CA ALA A 469 7.36 -3.16 -22.50
C ALA A 469 6.59 -1.87 -22.16
N ASN A 470 5.26 -1.93 -22.15
CA ASN A 470 4.36 -0.84 -21.78
C ASN A 470 3.35 -1.31 -20.72
N GLY A 471 3.74 -1.20 -19.44
CA GLY A 471 2.78 -1.39 -18.35
C GLY A 471 1.88 -0.16 -18.23
N ILE A 472 0.58 -0.39 -18.06
CA ILE A 472 -0.44 0.68 -18.06
C ILE A 472 -1.10 0.76 -16.69
N SER A 473 -1.18 1.99 -16.17
CA SER A 473 -2.04 2.31 -15.03
C SER A 473 -3.45 2.66 -15.45
N THR A 474 -4.44 2.20 -14.67
CA THR A 474 -5.84 2.48 -14.96
C THR A 474 -6.17 3.96 -14.74
N THR A 475 -7.17 4.50 -15.46
CA THR A 475 -7.60 5.92 -15.33
C THR A 475 -8.67 6.10 -14.25
N PRO A 476 -8.56 7.08 -13.34
CA PRO A 476 -7.40 7.97 -13.12
C PRO A 476 -6.20 7.23 -12.54
N THR A 477 -4.99 7.68 -12.89
CA THR A 477 -3.70 7.05 -12.49
C THR A 477 -3.32 7.41 -11.06
N ILE A 478 -4.05 6.84 -10.10
CA ILE A 478 -4.01 7.22 -8.68
C ILE A 478 -3.85 6.00 -7.77
N SER A 479 -3.20 6.18 -6.62
CA SER A 479 -2.88 5.09 -5.69
C SER A 479 -4.12 4.46 -5.06
N VAL A 480 -5.10 5.26 -4.63
CA VAL A 480 -6.39 4.75 -4.07
C VAL A 480 -7.09 3.76 -5.01
N ARG A 481 -6.97 3.97 -6.33
CA ARG A 481 -7.57 3.08 -7.34
C ARG A 481 -6.63 1.93 -7.68
N ASN A 482 -5.37 2.22 -7.96
CA ASN A 482 -4.44 1.26 -8.57
C ASN A 482 -3.72 0.35 -7.57
N LEU A 483 -3.49 0.77 -6.32
CA LEU A 483 -2.93 -0.10 -5.28
C LEU A 483 -3.80 -1.32 -4.99
N PRO A 484 -5.11 -1.20 -4.70
CA PRO A 484 -5.96 -2.39 -4.54
C PRO A 484 -6.01 -3.24 -5.80
N ILE A 485 -6.01 -2.64 -7.00
CA ILE A 485 -5.94 -3.38 -8.28
C ILE A 485 -4.65 -4.21 -8.36
N ILE A 486 -3.49 -3.64 -8.03
CA ILE A 486 -2.22 -4.36 -8.04
C ILE A 486 -2.22 -5.47 -7.01
N PHE A 487 -2.62 -5.17 -5.78
CA PHE A 487 -2.54 -6.11 -4.66
C PHE A 487 -3.47 -7.31 -4.86
N THR A 488 -4.62 -7.13 -5.52
CA THR A 488 -5.68 -8.13 -5.59
C THR A 488 -5.97 -8.66 -6.99
N GLY A 489 -5.57 -7.94 -8.05
CA GLY A 489 -5.91 -8.28 -9.43
C GLY A 489 -7.39 -8.09 -9.78
N THR A 490 -8.10 -7.26 -9.02
CA THR A 490 -9.53 -6.99 -9.15
C THR A 490 -9.76 -5.64 -9.84
N LYS A 491 -10.83 -5.49 -10.66
CA LYS A 491 -11.20 -4.21 -11.32
C LYS A 491 -11.82 -3.19 -10.34
N SER A 492 -11.87 -1.92 -10.72
CA SER A 492 -12.52 -0.87 -9.93
C SER A 492 -14.06 -0.96 -9.85
N SER A 493 -14.68 -1.66 -10.80
CA SER A 493 -16.13 -1.77 -11.00
C SER A 493 -16.53 -3.18 -11.47
N GLY A 494 -17.78 -3.57 -11.23
CA GLY A 494 -18.33 -4.89 -11.55
C GLY A 494 -18.46 -5.82 -10.34
N GLU A 495 -18.80 -7.08 -10.59
CA GLU A 495 -18.81 -8.14 -9.57
C GLU A 495 -17.40 -8.31 -8.97
N HIS A 496 -17.33 -8.49 -7.64
CA HIS A 496 -16.09 -8.60 -6.88
C HIS A 496 -15.13 -7.41 -6.98
N ALA A 497 -15.57 -6.25 -7.44
CA ALA A 497 -14.73 -5.09 -7.67
C ALA A 497 -14.23 -4.38 -6.39
N THR A 498 -13.23 -3.51 -6.54
CA THR A 498 -12.77 -2.65 -5.43
C THR A 498 -13.81 -1.60 -5.03
N GLY A 499 -14.65 -1.14 -5.96
CA GLY A 499 -15.64 -0.08 -5.71
C GLY A 499 -15.02 1.31 -5.50
N LEU A 500 -13.76 1.49 -5.90
CA LEU A 500 -12.96 2.72 -5.74
C LEU A 500 -12.60 3.30 -7.13
N PRO A 501 -13.46 4.14 -7.74
CA PRO A 501 -13.21 4.66 -9.09
C PRO A 501 -12.26 5.86 -9.12
N ASN A 502 -12.14 6.62 -8.03
CA ASN A 502 -11.33 7.84 -7.94
C ASN A 502 -10.82 8.04 -6.48
N PHE A 503 -9.94 9.00 -6.27
CA PHE A 503 -9.32 9.35 -4.97
C PHE A 503 -10.31 9.96 -3.99
N HIS A 504 -11.48 10.30 -4.52
CA HIS A 504 -12.57 10.87 -3.78
C HIS A 504 -13.84 10.61 -4.58
N PHE A 505 -14.96 10.56 -3.89
CA PHE A 505 -16.26 10.41 -4.53
C PHE A 505 -17.38 10.80 -3.60
N VAL A 506 -18.57 11.00 -4.16
CA VAL A 506 -19.80 11.14 -3.40
C VAL A 506 -20.60 9.86 -3.50
N ASP A 507 -20.83 9.24 -2.35
CA ASP A 507 -21.81 8.18 -2.23
C ASP A 507 -23.19 8.81 -2.05
N ARG A 508 -23.96 8.81 -3.14
CA ARG A 508 -25.30 9.42 -3.21
C ARG A 508 -26.35 8.60 -2.45
N GLU A 509 -26.09 7.33 -2.15
CA GLU A 509 -27.00 6.46 -1.40
C GLU A 509 -27.04 6.85 0.08
N ILE A 510 -25.87 7.10 0.67
CA ILE A 510 -25.74 7.51 2.07
C ILE A 510 -25.46 9.00 2.24
N ASN A 511 -25.44 9.77 1.14
CA ASN A 511 -25.17 11.22 1.12
C ASN A 511 -23.85 11.59 1.82
N ARG A 512 -22.78 10.84 1.53
CA ARG A 512 -21.45 11.04 2.11
C ARG A 512 -20.41 11.25 1.02
N ALA A 513 -19.62 12.31 1.16
CA ALA A 513 -18.41 12.49 0.37
C ALA A 513 -17.22 11.82 1.07
N TYR A 514 -16.36 11.16 0.29
CA TYR A 514 -15.12 10.54 0.73
C TYR A 514 -13.93 11.27 0.11
N TYR A 515 -12.89 11.52 0.89
CA TYR A 515 -11.62 12.07 0.41
C TYR A 515 -10.45 11.41 1.15
N PHE A 516 -9.67 10.59 0.46
CA PHE A 516 -8.74 9.66 1.11
C PHE A 516 -7.41 10.29 1.55
N PHE A 517 -7.20 11.59 1.34
CA PHE A 517 -6.14 12.36 2.01
C PHE A 517 -6.65 12.88 3.36
N GLY A 518 -6.78 11.96 4.32
CA GLY A 518 -7.49 12.19 5.57
C GLY A 518 -7.82 10.91 6.32
N ASN A 519 -8.75 11.01 7.27
CA ASN A 519 -9.18 9.85 8.05
C ASN A 519 -10.03 8.84 7.26
N ASP A 520 -10.55 9.23 6.09
CA ASP A 520 -11.27 8.33 5.18
C ASP A 520 -10.37 7.20 4.63
N ALA A 521 -9.04 7.35 4.66
CA ALA A 521 -8.11 6.28 4.26
C ALA A 521 -8.30 4.99 5.09
N LEU A 522 -8.76 5.10 6.34
CA LEU A 522 -9.10 3.93 7.18
C LEU A 522 -10.40 3.23 6.78
N GLN A 523 -11.19 3.88 5.93
CA GLN A 523 -12.46 3.33 5.45
C GLN A 523 -12.27 2.46 4.21
N LEU A 524 -11.08 2.45 3.60
CA LEU A 524 -10.80 1.75 2.35
C LEU A 524 -11.07 0.24 2.44
N ASP A 525 -10.62 -0.42 3.51
CA ASP A 525 -10.85 -1.86 3.70
C ASP A 525 -12.35 -2.16 3.77
N SER A 526 -13.11 -1.44 4.59
CA SER A 526 -14.57 -1.62 4.69
C SER A 526 -15.31 -1.31 3.38
N LEU A 527 -14.89 -0.27 2.65
CA LEU A 527 -15.50 0.12 1.39
C LEU A 527 -15.31 -0.94 0.30
N THR A 528 -14.10 -1.51 0.23
CA THR A 528 -13.76 -2.57 -0.74
C THR A 528 -14.41 -3.90 -0.39
N GLU A 529 -14.47 -4.24 0.90
CA GLU A 529 -15.20 -5.43 1.38
C GLU A 529 -16.69 -5.33 1.05
N LYS A 530 -17.32 -4.18 1.31
CA LYS A 530 -18.73 -3.92 0.95
C LYS A 530 -18.97 -3.97 -0.55
N ALA A 531 -17.95 -3.72 -1.38
CA ALA A 531 -18.04 -3.87 -2.84
C ALA A 531 -17.84 -5.33 -3.30
N GLY A 532 -17.53 -6.25 -2.38
CA GLY A 532 -17.33 -7.67 -2.66
C GLY A 532 -15.91 -8.05 -3.09
N MET A 533 -14.93 -7.15 -2.91
CA MET A 533 -13.53 -7.40 -3.26
C MET A 533 -12.99 -8.64 -2.55
N ILE A 534 -12.37 -9.54 -3.32
CA ILE A 534 -11.64 -10.69 -2.78
C ILE A 534 -10.15 -10.34 -2.79
N THR A 535 -9.53 -10.30 -1.60
CA THR A 535 -8.11 -9.99 -1.51
C THR A 535 -7.26 -11.19 -1.90
N GLN A 536 -5.99 -10.94 -2.25
CA GLN A 536 -5.05 -12.03 -2.50
C GLN A 536 -4.84 -12.90 -1.25
N PHE A 537 -4.87 -12.29 -0.06
CA PHE A 537 -4.76 -13.03 1.20
C PHE A 537 -5.96 -13.94 1.46
N ASP A 538 -7.18 -13.53 1.08
CA ASP A 538 -8.36 -14.39 1.18
C ASP A 538 -8.22 -15.63 0.29
N ARG A 539 -7.70 -15.43 -0.93
CA ARG A 539 -7.42 -16.53 -1.87
C ARG A 539 -6.37 -17.49 -1.32
N MET A 540 -5.26 -16.98 -0.78
CA MET A 540 -4.21 -17.80 -0.18
C MET A 540 -4.73 -18.57 1.04
N ASN A 541 -5.46 -17.90 1.92
CA ASN A 541 -6.01 -18.51 3.13
C ASN A 541 -6.99 -19.65 2.79
N LYS A 542 -7.85 -19.48 1.78
CA LYS A 542 -8.74 -20.55 1.28
C LYS A 542 -7.99 -21.79 0.78
N LEU A 543 -6.78 -21.61 0.25
CA LEU A 543 -5.91 -22.69 -0.25
C LEU A 543 -4.96 -23.25 0.83
N GLY A 544 -5.01 -22.73 2.07
CA GLY A 544 -4.07 -23.12 3.12
C GLY A 544 -2.63 -22.65 2.89
N ILE A 545 -2.44 -21.62 2.05
CA ILE A 545 -1.12 -21.06 1.72
C ILE A 545 -0.73 -20.02 2.76
N GLU A 546 0.41 -20.23 3.42
CA GLU A 546 0.91 -19.27 4.41
C GLU A 546 1.35 -17.96 3.74
N SER A 547 0.82 -16.85 4.24
CA SER A 547 1.00 -15.52 3.65
C SER A 547 1.47 -14.47 4.67
N MET A 548 2.19 -13.47 4.20
CA MET A 548 2.66 -12.35 5.00
C MET A 548 2.45 -11.03 4.27
N ASN A 549 1.91 -10.04 4.99
CA ASN A 549 1.87 -8.66 4.56
C ASN A 549 3.09 -7.88 5.09
N CYS A 550 3.80 -7.19 4.19
CA CYS A 550 4.85 -6.23 4.49
C CYS A 550 4.38 -4.83 4.06
N ASN A 551 3.74 -4.12 4.99
CA ASN A 551 3.38 -2.71 4.89
C ASN A 551 2.28 -2.37 3.86
N ALA A 552 1.53 -3.34 3.31
CA ALA A 552 0.40 -3.05 2.41
C ALA A 552 -0.94 -2.94 3.18
N GLN A 553 -1.99 -2.50 2.49
CA GLN A 553 -3.39 -2.53 2.97
C GLN A 553 -4.13 -3.79 2.47
N TYR A 554 -5.38 -3.98 2.91
CA TYR A 554 -6.23 -5.14 2.56
C TYR A 554 -5.67 -6.48 3.01
N ASP A 555 -5.10 -6.53 4.21
CA ASP A 555 -4.32 -7.65 4.74
C ASP A 555 -5.06 -8.52 5.76
N TRP A 556 -6.39 -8.36 5.86
CA TRP A 556 -7.20 -9.00 6.90
C TRP A 556 -6.87 -10.48 7.09
N SER A 557 -6.76 -11.23 5.99
CA SER A 557 -6.54 -12.69 5.99
C SER A 557 -5.07 -13.13 6.05
N ALA A 558 -4.09 -12.22 6.09
CA ALA A 558 -2.66 -12.57 6.08
C ALA A 558 -2.22 -13.33 7.34
N ASN A 559 -1.36 -14.35 7.25
CA ASN A 559 -0.92 -15.12 8.43
C ASN A 559 0.14 -14.39 9.28
N ALA A 560 0.69 -13.29 8.77
CA ALA A 560 1.51 -12.32 9.48
C ALA A 560 1.37 -10.96 8.79
N ALA A 561 1.51 -9.85 9.54
CA ALA A 561 1.32 -8.52 8.99
C ALA A 561 2.20 -7.46 9.67
N LEU A 562 2.75 -6.58 8.84
CA LEU A 562 3.30 -5.28 9.22
C LEU A 562 2.37 -4.20 8.62
N ASP A 563 1.90 -3.28 9.45
CA ASP A 563 0.84 -2.35 9.06
C ASP A 563 1.37 -1.20 8.19
N GLY A 564 0.72 -0.96 7.06
CA GLY A 564 1.13 0.07 6.09
C GLY A 564 1.04 1.50 6.62
N LEU A 565 0.06 1.81 7.47
CA LEU A 565 -0.12 3.16 8.01
C LEU A 565 0.90 3.46 9.10
N VAL A 566 1.29 2.45 9.88
CA VAL A 566 2.42 2.56 10.82
C VAL A 566 3.72 2.81 10.04
N ASN A 567 3.95 2.06 8.95
CA ASN A 567 5.13 2.28 8.11
C ASN A 567 5.15 3.70 7.52
N LEU A 568 4.03 4.19 6.97
CA LEU A 568 3.95 5.56 6.45
C LEU A 568 4.27 6.59 7.54
N GLY A 569 3.70 6.45 8.73
CA GLY A 569 3.95 7.39 9.83
C GLY A 569 5.38 7.37 10.37
N LEU A 570 6.00 6.19 10.47
CA LEU A 570 7.36 6.06 11.00
C LEU A 570 8.45 6.24 9.95
N GLY A 571 8.14 5.91 8.71
CA GLY A 571 9.06 6.05 7.59
C GLY A 571 9.37 7.50 7.22
N GLU A 572 8.46 8.42 7.52
CA GLU A 572 8.69 9.88 7.48
C GLU A 572 9.83 10.34 8.40
N ALA A 573 10.02 9.64 9.53
CA ALA A 573 11.14 9.88 10.43
C ALA A 573 12.38 9.07 10.05
N SER A 574 12.19 7.87 9.50
CA SER A 574 13.25 6.93 9.11
C SER A 574 12.88 6.21 7.82
N ARG A 575 13.38 6.69 6.67
CA ARG A 575 13.02 6.20 5.30
C ARG A 575 13.10 4.68 5.10
N ASP A 576 13.92 3.99 5.87
CA ASP A 576 14.12 2.53 5.79
C ASP A 576 13.30 1.72 6.80
N PHE A 577 12.42 2.36 7.59
CA PHE A 577 11.77 1.74 8.74
C PHE A 577 11.01 0.45 8.38
N GLY A 578 10.05 0.52 7.45
CA GLY A 578 9.26 -0.64 7.07
C GLY A 578 10.06 -1.70 6.31
N GLU A 579 11.04 -1.29 5.52
CA GLU A 579 11.91 -2.21 4.80
C GLU A 579 12.80 -3.00 5.75
N LEU A 580 13.36 -2.35 6.77
CA LEU A 580 14.12 -2.99 7.84
C LEU A 580 13.26 -4.03 8.57
N LEU A 581 12.04 -3.66 8.97
CA LEU A 581 11.12 -4.59 9.64
C LEU A 581 10.80 -5.81 8.80
N CYS A 582 10.40 -5.60 7.54
CA CYS A 582 10.09 -6.70 6.62
C CYS A 582 11.32 -7.59 6.38
N TYR A 583 12.49 -7.00 6.10
CA TYR A 583 13.73 -7.72 5.85
C TYR A 583 14.15 -8.57 7.06
N HIS A 584 14.14 -8.01 8.28
CA HIS A 584 14.55 -8.74 9.47
C HIS A 584 13.56 -9.85 9.84
N ASN A 585 12.26 -9.62 9.65
CA ASN A 585 11.24 -10.65 9.83
C ASN A 585 11.44 -11.81 8.85
N LEU A 586 11.60 -11.53 7.55
CA LEU A 586 11.88 -12.55 6.53
C LEU A 586 13.18 -13.31 6.81
N LYS A 587 14.24 -12.62 7.23
CA LYS A 587 15.52 -13.24 7.59
C LYS A 587 15.39 -14.17 8.80
N ALA A 588 14.60 -13.80 9.81
CA ALA A 588 14.32 -14.66 10.95
C ALA A 588 13.53 -15.91 10.53
N ARG A 589 12.47 -15.71 9.74
CA ARG A 589 11.63 -16.78 9.18
C ARG A 589 12.40 -17.75 8.29
N ALA A 590 13.33 -17.26 7.47
CA ALA A 590 14.20 -18.09 6.66
C ALA A 590 15.12 -18.99 7.51
N ARG A 591 15.57 -18.53 8.69
CA ARG A 591 16.33 -19.38 9.62
C ARG A 591 15.44 -20.49 10.19
N VAL A 592 14.23 -20.13 10.64
CA VAL A 592 13.25 -21.09 11.15
C VAL A 592 12.87 -22.12 10.07
N GLN A 593 12.72 -21.69 8.81
CA GLN A 593 12.45 -22.60 7.70
C GLN A 593 13.59 -23.61 7.50
N LYS A 594 14.86 -23.19 7.60
CA LYS A 594 15.99 -24.14 7.52
C LYS A 594 15.97 -25.16 8.64
N GLU A 595 15.58 -24.76 9.85
CA GLU A 595 15.40 -25.68 10.98
C GLU A 595 14.27 -26.67 10.69
N LEU A 596 13.09 -26.17 10.27
CA LEU A 596 11.95 -26.99 9.86
C LEU A 596 12.31 -27.99 8.77
N ASP A 597 13.01 -27.55 7.70
CA ASP A 597 13.47 -28.44 6.62
C ASP A 597 14.41 -29.54 7.15
N GLY A 598 15.23 -29.22 8.16
CA GLY A 598 16.08 -30.20 8.85
C GLY A 598 15.26 -31.26 9.58
N TYR A 599 14.28 -30.83 10.38
CA TYR A 599 13.41 -31.73 11.13
C TYR A 599 12.52 -32.58 10.22
N TRP A 600 12.02 -32.02 9.12
CA TRP A 600 11.27 -32.77 8.12
C TRP A 600 12.12 -33.84 7.43
N LYS A 601 13.39 -33.54 7.11
CA LYS A 601 14.33 -34.53 6.56
C LYS A 601 14.61 -35.65 7.57
N GLU A 602 14.78 -35.31 8.84
CA GLU A 602 15.00 -36.30 9.90
C GLU A 602 13.77 -37.21 10.06
N MET A 603 12.57 -36.63 10.10
CA MET A 603 11.31 -37.38 10.13
C MET A 603 11.16 -38.30 8.91
N SER A 604 11.49 -37.82 7.71
CA SER A 604 11.50 -38.65 6.50
C SER A 604 12.46 -39.83 6.61
N GLY A 605 13.64 -39.63 7.22
CA GLY A 605 14.62 -40.69 7.45
C GLY A 605 14.08 -41.81 8.33
N TYR A 606 13.41 -41.47 9.44
CA TYR A 606 12.73 -42.47 10.28
C TYR A 606 11.63 -43.22 9.52
N ILE A 607 10.90 -42.54 8.64
CA ILE A 607 9.88 -43.20 7.79
C ILE A 607 10.53 -44.15 6.77
N ASP A 608 11.65 -43.75 6.15
CA ASP A 608 12.39 -44.60 5.21
C ASP A 608 12.92 -45.87 5.89
N ASP A 609 13.45 -45.77 7.11
CA ASP A 609 13.95 -46.92 7.86
C ASP A 609 12.86 -47.96 8.16
N ILE A 610 11.63 -47.50 8.47
CA ILE A 610 10.46 -48.36 8.68
C ILE A 610 10.20 -49.22 7.42
N PHE A 611 10.31 -48.64 6.22
CA PHE A 611 10.03 -49.37 4.97
C PHE A 611 11.21 -50.21 4.46
N ASN A 612 12.44 -49.76 4.69
CA ASN A 612 13.64 -50.46 4.22
C ASN A 612 14.01 -51.68 5.09
N LYS A 613 13.29 -51.91 6.20
CA LYS A 613 13.42 -53.08 7.11
C LYS A 613 14.85 -53.36 7.56
N THR A 614 15.66 -52.32 7.72
CA THR A 614 17.08 -52.48 8.02
C THR A 614 17.32 -53.07 9.43
N LEU A 615 16.34 -52.99 10.36
CA LEU A 615 16.61 -53.19 11.81
C LEU A 615 15.52 -53.94 12.65
N GLY A 616 14.41 -54.44 12.08
CA GLY A 616 13.42 -55.30 12.78
C GLY A 616 12.36 -54.61 13.66
N TYR A 617 11.36 -55.36 14.17
CA TYR A 617 10.14 -54.85 14.86
C TYR A 617 10.38 -53.90 16.07
N PRO A 618 11.42 -54.06 16.92
CA PRO A 618 11.72 -53.11 17.99
C PRO A 618 12.11 -51.71 17.49
N TYR A 619 12.70 -51.62 16.29
CA TYR A 619 13.14 -50.36 15.68
C TYR A 619 11.96 -49.54 15.15
N ASP A 620 10.88 -50.18 14.72
CA ASP A 620 9.64 -49.52 14.29
C ASP A 620 8.98 -48.75 15.45
N TRP A 621 9.04 -49.29 16.67
CA TRP A 621 8.48 -48.60 17.85
C TRP A 621 9.31 -47.37 18.25
N VAL A 622 10.63 -47.49 18.26
CA VAL A 622 11.54 -46.36 18.52
C VAL A 622 11.36 -45.26 17.47
N SER A 623 11.23 -45.63 16.20
CA SER A 623 11.00 -44.68 15.10
C SER A 623 9.68 -43.92 15.25
N ARG A 624 8.60 -44.59 15.70
CA ARG A 624 7.31 -43.94 15.99
C ARG A 624 7.41 -42.90 17.09
N ASP A 625 8.09 -43.24 18.19
CA ASP A 625 8.24 -42.31 19.30
C ASP A 625 9.14 -41.13 18.90
N ARG A 626 10.20 -41.36 18.10
CA ARG A 626 10.99 -40.26 17.53
C ARG A 626 10.22 -39.36 16.57
N ILE A 627 9.33 -39.91 15.73
CA ILE A 627 8.44 -39.09 14.90
C ILE A 627 7.54 -38.21 15.78
N ARG A 628 7.03 -38.74 16.90
CA ARG A 628 6.22 -37.96 17.85
C ARG A 628 7.02 -36.87 18.55
N ASP A 629 8.22 -37.20 19.02
CA ASP A 629 9.14 -36.27 19.69
C ASP A 629 9.50 -35.12 18.74
N LEU A 630 9.96 -35.42 17.51
CA LEU A 630 10.27 -34.42 16.49
C LEU A 630 9.08 -33.53 16.17
N LEU A 631 7.89 -34.12 16.04
CA LEU A 631 6.68 -33.35 15.82
C LEU A 631 6.44 -32.39 16.99
N LYS A 632 6.43 -32.90 18.21
CA LYS A 632 6.11 -32.17 19.43
C LYS A 632 7.13 -31.08 19.75
N ASP A 633 8.39 -31.47 19.92
CA ASP A 633 9.44 -30.64 20.49
C ASP A 633 10.06 -29.68 19.45
N ASP A 634 10.05 -30.05 18.17
CA ASP A 634 10.83 -29.36 17.15
C ASP A 634 9.97 -28.70 16.06
N ILE A 635 9.01 -29.42 15.49
CA ILE A 635 8.20 -28.95 14.35
C ILE A 635 7.05 -28.04 14.80
N LEU A 636 6.15 -28.53 15.67
CA LEU A 636 4.96 -27.77 16.10
C LEU A 636 5.27 -26.37 16.67
N PRO A 637 6.35 -26.14 17.45
CA PRO A 637 6.68 -24.80 17.94
C PRO A 637 7.06 -23.81 16.84
N ARG A 638 7.47 -24.30 15.68
CA ARG A 638 8.01 -23.52 14.56
C ARG A 638 7.04 -23.37 13.39
N LEU A 639 6.00 -24.19 13.32
CA LEU A 639 4.94 -24.03 12.31
C LEU A 639 4.27 -22.66 12.45
N GLY A 640 4.05 -22.00 11.30
CA GLY A 640 3.60 -20.61 11.19
C GLY A 640 4.68 -19.54 11.41
N GLU A 641 5.88 -19.94 11.84
CA GLU A 641 7.05 -19.05 12.02
C GLU A 641 8.11 -19.23 10.93
N GLY A 642 7.89 -20.17 10.01
CA GLY A 642 8.74 -20.41 8.84
C GLY A 642 8.57 -19.38 7.73
N MET A 643 9.18 -19.67 6.57
CA MET A 643 9.13 -18.78 5.41
C MET A 643 7.73 -18.82 4.78
N PRO A 644 7.02 -17.69 4.65
CA PRO A 644 5.71 -17.63 4.02
C PRO A 644 5.83 -17.96 2.53
N GLN A 645 4.81 -18.63 1.99
CA GLN A 645 4.71 -18.92 0.57
C GLN A 645 4.33 -17.69 -0.25
N TYR A 646 3.52 -16.78 0.31
CA TYR A 646 3.16 -15.52 -0.34
C TYR A 646 3.58 -14.33 0.52
N VAL A 647 4.32 -13.38 -0.06
CA VAL A 647 4.61 -12.10 0.56
C VAL A 647 4.10 -10.98 -0.33
N LEU A 648 3.33 -10.05 0.24
CA LEU A 648 3.01 -8.78 -0.42
C LEU A 648 3.82 -7.68 0.25
N TRP A 649 4.67 -6.98 -0.50
CA TRP A 649 5.43 -5.83 -0.02
C TRP A 649 4.97 -4.56 -0.73
N TYR A 650 4.64 -3.54 0.05
CA TYR A 650 4.33 -2.20 -0.44
C TYR A 650 5.47 -1.22 -0.13
N ASN A 651 5.87 -0.44 -1.14
CA ASN A 651 6.86 0.62 -1.04
C ASN A 651 6.26 1.96 -1.52
N PRO A 652 5.96 2.91 -0.61
CA PRO A 652 5.27 4.17 -0.94
C PRO A 652 6.20 5.31 -1.40
N TRP A 653 7.52 5.11 -1.35
CA TRP A 653 8.46 6.22 -1.25
C TRP A 653 8.77 6.96 -2.56
N PRO A 654 8.88 6.29 -3.72
CA PRO A 654 9.15 6.98 -4.98
C PRO A 654 8.11 8.05 -5.29
N ASP A 655 6.81 7.74 -5.22
CA ASP A 655 5.74 8.73 -5.37
C ASP A 655 5.79 9.83 -4.31
N HIS A 656 5.81 9.43 -3.04
CA HIS A 656 5.80 10.35 -1.90
C HIS A 656 6.85 11.45 -2.05
N PHE A 657 8.09 11.11 -2.40
CA PHE A 657 9.15 12.10 -2.59
C PHE A 657 9.13 12.77 -3.96
N ALA A 658 8.66 12.10 -5.01
CA ALA A 658 8.55 12.68 -6.35
C ALA A 658 7.54 13.83 -6.39
N HIS A 659 6.49 13.78 -5.57
CA HIS A 659 5.61 14.92 -5.33
C HIS A 659 6.41 16.16 -4.89
N PHE A 660 7.21 16.05 -3.84
CA PHE A 660 7.87 17.21 -3.22
C PHE A 660 9.09 17.76 -3.98
N TYR A 661 9.81 16.92 -4.73
CA TYR A 661 11.06 17.32 -5.40
C TYR A 661 11.03 17.24 -6.91
N GLY A 662 10.01 16.59 -7.48
CA GLY A 662 9.84 16.36 -8.91
C GLY A 662 10.26 14.93 -9.30
N PRO A 663 9.58 14.34 -10.30
CA PRO A 663 9.72 12.91 -10.64
C PRO A 663 11.08 12.52 -11.22
N PHE A 664 11.82 13.48 -11.76
CA PHE A 664 13.13 13.25 -12.36
C PHE A 664 14.28 13.88 -11.56
N SER A 665 13.98 14.35 -10.34
CA SER A 665 14.97 14.99 -9.49
C SER A 665 16.04 14.04 -9.01
N ASP A 666 17.16 14.58 -8.54
CA ASP A 666 18.24 13.80 -7.94
C ASP A 666 17.77 13.03 -6.68
N ALA A 667 16.74 13.52 -5.98
CA ALA A 667 16.11 12.82 -4.87
C ALA A 667 15.48 11.47 -5.28
N ILE A 668 15.11 11.32 -6.56
CA ILE A 668 14.55 10.09 -7.11
C ILE A 668 15.61 9.29 -7.88
N THR A 669 16.40 9.97 -8.71
CA THR A 669 17.22 9.32 -9.74
C THR A 669 18.68 9.13 -9.37
N SER A 670 19.22 9.88 -8.42
CA SER A 670 20.66 9.84 -8.10
C SER A 670 21.07 8.52 -7.40
N PRO A 671 22.38 8.26 -7.23
CA PRO A 671 22.88 7.09 -6.50
C PRO A 671 22.44 7.01 -5.03
N THR A 672 22.03 8.11 -4.41
CA THR A 672 21.44 8.15 -3.06
C THR A 672 19.93 8.39 -3.08
N GLY A 673 19.35 8.50 -4.27
CA GLY A 673 17.92 8.69 -4.49
C GLY A 673 17.08 7.43 -4.25
N GLU A 674 15.76 7.61 -4.26
CA GLU A 674 14.79 6.57 -3.91
C GLU A 674 14.86 5.32 -4.79
N LEU A 675 15.13 5.45 -6.09
CA LEU A 675 15.16 4.28 -6.97
C LEU A 675 16.35 3.36 -6.66
N ASN A 676 17.50 3.91 -6.24
CA ASN A 676 18.64 3.08 -5.82
C ASN A 676 18.42 2.48 -4.42
N ARG A 677 17.68 3.18 -3.56
CA ARG A 677 17.24 2.63 -2.26
C ARG A 677 16.27 1.46 -2.44
N LEU A 678 15.30 1.60 -3.34
CA LEU A 678 14.38 0.52 -3.71
C LEU A 678 15.15 -0.68 -4.27
N ASP A 679 16.08 -0.44 -5.20
CA ASP A 679 16.97 -1.48 -5.77
C ASP A 679 17.70 -2.27 -4.67
N TYR A 680 18.30 -1.56 -3.71
CA TYR A 680 19.00 -2.14 -2.57
C TYR A 680 18.10 -3.07 -1.75
N TRP A 681 16.88 -2.62 -1.41
CA TRP A 681 15.96 -3.41 -0.60
C TRP A 681 15.41 -4.63 -1.33
N ILE A 682 15.08 -4.51 -2.62
CA ILE A 682 14.70 -5.67 -3.44
C ILE A 682 15.86 -6.68 -3.49
N GLY A 683 17.10 -6.22 -3.68
CA GLY A 683 18.29 -7.05 -3.65
C GLY A 683 18.47 -7.79 -2.32
N LYS A 684 18.26 -7.11 -1.19
CA LYS A 684 18.31 -7.71 0.16
C LYS A 684 17.23 -8.77 0.36
N MET A 685 15.99 -8.52 -0.07
CA MET A 685 14.91 -9.49 0.02
C MET A 685 15.20 -10.72 -0.85
N ASN A 686 15.61 -10.53 -2.10
CA ASN A 686 16.02 -11.62 -2.99
C ASN A 686 17.15 -12.48 -2.38
N ALA A 687 18.13 -11.85 -1.72
CA ALA A 687 19.21 -12.55 -1.05
C ALA A 687 18.71 -13.48 0.08
N VAL A 688 17.60 -13.17 0.74
CA VAL A 688 16.99 -14.06 1.75
C VAL A 688 16.54 -15.36 1.11
N TYR A 689 15.77 -15.30 0.01
CA TYR A 689 15.31 -16.49 -0.74
C TYR A 689 16.48 -17.30 -1.32
N ARG A 690 17.48 -16.62 -1.90
CA ARG A 690 18.73 -17.27 -2.37
C ARG A 690 19.44 -18.00 -1.24
N SER A 691 19.57 -17.37 -0.07
CA SER A 691 20.23 -17.98 1.09
C SER A 691 19.49 -19.19 1.65
N LEU A 692 18.16 -19.24 1.48
CA LEU A 692 17.31 -20.38 1.86
C LEU A 692 17.42 -21.53 0.84
N GLY A 693 17.89 -21.28 -0.38
CA GLY A 693 18.01 -22.30 -1.42
C GLY A 693 16.69 -22.63 -2.11
N VAL A 694 15.76 -21.67 -2.19
CA VAL A 694 14.42 -21.84 -2.78
C VAL A 694 14.22 -21.01 -4.06
N SER A 695 15.28 -20.44 -4.62
CA SER A 695 15.21 -19.57 -5.82
C SER A 695 14.51 -20.23 -7.02
N GLU A 696 14.80 -21.50 -7.28
CA GLU A 696 14.16 -22.29 -8.36
C GLU A 696 12.63 -22.47 -8.18
N ARG A 697 12.11 -22.15 -6.99
CA ARG A 697 10.70 -22.27 -6.63
C ARG A 697 10.10 -20.93 -6.18
N THR A 698 10.80 -19.82 -6.43
CA THR A 698 10.37 -18.47 -6.04
C THR A 698 10.05 -17.64 -7.27
N LEU A 699 8.84 -17.11 -7.32
CA LEU A 699 8.42 -16.14 -8.33
C LEU A 699 8.35 -14.74 -7.74
N PHE A 700 8.97 -13.78 -8.41
CA PHE A 700 8.84 -12.37 -8.06
C PHE A 700 7.85 -11.71 -9.01
N GLY A 701 7.04 -10.80 -8.51
CA GLY A 701 6.16 -9.95 -9.30
C GLY A 701 6.22 -8.52 -8.80
N MET A 702 6.27 -7.54 -9.70
CA MET A 702 6.27 -6.13 -9.34
C MET A 702 5.40 -5.32 -10.28
N ALA A 703 4.65 -4.39 -9.69
CA ALA A 703 3.94 -3.38 -10.45
C ALA A 703 4.01 -1.99 -9.81
N GLY A 704 4.09 -0.96 -10.66
CA GLY A 704 3.81 0.42 -10.33
C GLY A 704 2.32 0.71 -10.45
N ASP A 705 1.76 1.46 -9.51
CA ASP A 705 0.36 1.87 -9.51
C ASP A 705 0.07 3.02 -10.48
N HIS A 706 1.03 3.91 -10.66
CA HIS A 706 1.12 4.94 -11.69
C HIS A 706 2.56 5.39 -11.88
N GLY A 707 2.76 6.21 -12.90
CA GLY A 707 3.94 7.06 -12.98
C GLY A 707 3.61 8.49 -12.56
N LEU A 708 4.48 9.44 -12.92
CA LEU A 708 4.43 10.83 -12.45
C LEU A 708 4.92 11.80 -13.52
N ALA A 709 4.28 12.97 -13.61
CA ALA A 709 4.66 14.06 -14.49
C ALA A 709 5.14 15.29 -13.69
N PRO A 710 6.06 16.09 -14.25
CA PRO A 710 6.54 17.31 -13.61
C PRO A 710 5.52 18.45 -13.75
N ILE A 711 5.51 19.34 -12.74
CA ILE A 711 4.74 20.57 -12.72
C ILE A 711 5.70 21.76 -12.78
N TYR A 712 5.35 22.73 -13.64
CA TYR A 712 6.04 24.02 -13.76
C TYR A 712 5.12 25.20 -13.45
N LYS A 713 3.81 25.02 -13.69
CA LYS A 713 2.76 25.99 -13.40
C LYS A 713 1.59 25.28 -12.73
N PHE A 714 0.93 25.95 -11.79
CA PHE A 714 -0.32 25.45 -11.24
C PHE A 714 -1.38 26.54 -11.17
N LEU A 715 -2.64 26.13 -11.11
CA LEU A 715 -3.79 27.01 -10.86
C LEU A 715 -4.91 26.24 -10.16
N ASN A 716 -5.90 26.94 -9.62
CA ASN A 716 -7.07 26.32 -8.99
C ASN A 716 -8.33 26.44 -9.87
N PRO A 717 -8.84 25.33 -10.47
CA PRO A 717 -10.06 25.34 -11.26
C PRO A 717 -11.31 25.84 -10.51
N GLU A 718 -11.38 25.67 -9.19
CA GLU A 718 -12.45 26.23 -8.35
C GLU A 718 -12.56 27.74 -8.53
N VAL A 719 -11.42 28.42 -8.39
CA VAL A 719 -11.37 29.88 -8.43
C VAL A 719 -11.53 30.37 -9.87
N VAL A 720 -10.76 29.77 -10.79
CA VAL A 720 -10.73 30.18 -12.20
C VAL A 720 -12.09 30.00 -12.89
N VAL A 721 -12.83 28.93 -12.56
CA VAL A 721 -14.13 28.63 -13.17
C VAL A 721 -15.29 29.08 -12.28
N LEU A 722 -15.44 28.50 -11.08
CA LEU A 722 -16.66 28.61 -10.28
C LEU A 722 -16.77 29.97 -9.58
N GLU A 723 -15.70 30.41 -8.90
CA GLU A 723 -15.72 31.72 -8.23
C GLU A 723 -15.78 32.87 -9.23
N ASN A 724 -15.01 32.82 -10.32
CA ASN A 724 -15.03 33.87 -11.32
C ASN A 724 -16.39 33.94 -12.04
N PHE A 725 -17.00 32.81 -12.37
CA PHE A 725 -18.38 32.79 -12.85
C PHE A 725 -19.33 33.45 -11.84
N ALA A 726 -19.22 33.11 -10.55
CA ALA A 726 -20.10 33.67 -9.52
C ALA A 726 -19.91 35.19 -9.36
N LYS A 727 -18.66 35.66 -9.38
CA LYS A 727 -18.28 37.09 -9.29
C LYS A 727 -18.78 37.87 -10.51
N GLU A 728 -18.61 37.34 -11.72
CA GLU A 728 -18.97 38.02 -12.98
C GLU A 728 -20.47 38.01 -13.26
N SER A 729 -21.15 36.89 -13.00
CA SER A 729 -22.59 36.75 -13.25
C SER A 729 -23.46 37.31 -12.12
N GLY A 730 -22.90 37.50 -10.93
CA GLY A 730 -23.64 37.85 -9.72
C GLY A 730 -24.55 36.71 -9.22
N ARG A 731 -24.31 35.47 -9.67
CA ARG A 731 -25.09 34.28 -9.32
C ARG A 731 -24.27 33.38 -8.40
N GLU A 732 -24.91 32.88 -7.35
CA GLU A 732 -24.22 32.06 -6.35
C GLU A 732 -24.18 30.59 -6.76
N VAL A 733 -22.99 30.00 -6.69
CA VAL A 733 -22.75 28.56 -6.91
C VAL A 733 -22.43 27.95 -5.55
N LEU A 734 -23.22 26.97 -5.12
CA LEU A 734 -23.02 26.27 -3.86
C LEU A 734 -21.97 25.17 -4.07
N VAL A 735 -20.73 25.48 -3.72
CA VAL A 735 -19.58 24.57 -3.89
C VAL A 735 -19.26 23.86 -2.58
N LYS A 736 -19.10 22.53 -2.62
CA LYS A 736 -18.49 21.76 -1.53
C LYS A 736 -17.11 21.29 -1.94
N LYS A 737 -16.08 21.97 -1.42
CA LYS A 737 -14.69 21.53 -1.52
C LYS A 737 -14.41 20.43 -0.52
N ILE A 738 -14.03 19.24 -1.01
CA ILE A 738 -13.64 18.11 -0.16
C ILE A 738 -12.16 17.80 -0.22
N SER A 739 -11.43 18.30 -1.22
CA SER A 739 -9.97 18.16 -1.27
C SER A 739 -9.26 19.22 -0.45
N SER A 740 -8.04 18.88 -0.02
CA SER A 740 -7.05 19.85 0.42
C SER A 740 -6.30 20.42 -0.78
N ASP A 741 -5.87 21.67 -0.69
CA ASP A 741 -4.82 22.18 -1.60
C ASP A 741 -3.51 21.50 -1.16
N GLU A 742 -2.68 20.99 -2.07
CA GLU A 742 -1.44 20.32 -1.64
C GLU A 742 -0.53 21.31 -0.88
N GLY A 743 -0.33 21.04 0.42
CA GLY A 743 0.24 21.94 1.42
C GLY A 743 -0.71 22.25 2.60
N GLU A 744 -2.02 22.17 2.37
CA GLU A 744 -3.04 22.16 3.44
C GLU A 744 -3.03 20.82 4.18
N GLY A 745 -3.35 20.88 5.48
CA GLY A 745 -3.51 19.70 6.31
C GLY A 745 -4.62 18.75 5.80
N PRO A 746 -4.55 17.48 6.19
CA PRO A 746 -5.48 16.45 5.76
C PRO A 746 -6.92 16.69 6.27
N LYS A 747 -7.94 16.22 5.53
CA LYS A 747 -9.35 16.50 5.86
C LYS A 747 -9.93 15.48 6.85
N LEU A 748 -10.81 15.99 7.71
CA LEU A 748 -11.52 15.22 8.73
C LEU A 748 -13.00 15.10 8.41
N ASN A 749 -13.49 13.87 8.36
CA ASN A 749 -14.89 13.56 8.14
C ASN A 749 -15.34 12.42 9.05
N ASN A 750 -16.20 12.73 10.02
CA ASN A 750 -16.69 11.76 11.01
C ASN A 750 -17.41 10.60 10.30
N ALA A 751 -16.94 9.36 10.50
CA ALA A 751 -17.50 8.17 9.87
C ALA A 751 -18.92 7.85 10.36
N ILE A 752 -19.23 8.19 11.62
CA ILE A 752 -20.51 7.94 12.28
C ILE A 752 -21.51 9.07 11.96
N GLN A 753 -21.03 10.32 11.90
CA GLN A 753 -21.83 11.53 11.64
C GLN A 753 -21.26 12.38 10.48
N PRO A 754 -21.39 11.90 9.22
CA PRO A 754 -20.87 12.59 8.03
C PRO A 754 -21.45 13.99 7.82
N ASN A 755 -20.68 14.87 7.19
CA ASN A 755 -21.22 16.10 6.61
C ASN A 755 -21.95 15.80 5.28
N PRO A 756 -23.25 16.09 5.13
CA PRO A 756 -24.03 15.77 3.94
C PRO A 756 -23.59 16.57 2.70
N ALA A 757 -23.81 16.02 1.51
CA ALA A 757 -23.47 16.63 0.21
C ALA A 757 -24.68 17.16 -0.58
N ASP A 758 -25.90 16.84 -0.16
CA ASP A 758 -27.17 17.11 -0.89
C ASP A 758 -27.67 18.55 -0.93
N GLY A 759 -26.91 19.50 -0.35
CA GLY A 759 -27.17 20.93 -0.36
C GLY A 759 -26.30 21.75 -1.30
N TYR A 760 -25.50 21.11 -2.17
CA TYR A 760 -24.51 21.78 -3.02
C TYR A 760 -24.78 21.52 -4.51
N ASP A 761 -24.49 22.51 -5.35
CA ASP A 761 -24.55 22.42 -6.82
C ASP A 761 -23.48 21.46 -7.34
N VAL A 762 -22.29 21.55 -6.75
CA VAL A 762 -21.11 20.81 -7.17
C VAL A 762 -20.25 20.43 -5.97
N VAL A 763 -19.76 19.20 -5.98
CA VAL A 763 -18.69 18.73 -5.10
C VAL A 763 -17.41 18.66 -5.93
N ILE A 764 -16.36 19.30 -5.44
CA ILE A 764 -15.08 19.39 -6.13
C ILE A 764 -13.97 18.74 -5.33
N ALA A 765 -13.07 18.08 -6.03
CA ALA A 765 -11.80 17.72 -5.47
C ALA A 765 -10.71 17.53 -6.53
N SER A 766 -9.51 17.95 -6.17
CA SER A 766 -8.30 17.65 -6.93
C SER A 766 -7.68 16.35 -6.45
N THR A 767 -7.07 15.65 -7.39
CA THR A 767 -6.30 14.44 -7.15
C THR A 767 -4.89 14.63 -7.69
N ALA A 768 -3.94 14.85 -6.77
CA ALA A 768 -2.51 14.82 -7.07
C ALA A 768 -2.05 15.78 -8.19
N GLY A 769 -2.83 16.80 -8.51
CA GLY A 769 -2.52 17.76 -9.56
C GLY A 769 -2.86 17.35 -11.00
N GLY A 770 -2.97 16.07 -11.35
CA GLY A 770 -3.21 15.61 -12.73
C GLY A 770 -4.65 15.27 -13.06
N ASN A 771 -5.56 15.26 -12.08
CA ASN A 771 -7.00 15.17 -12.31
C ASN A 771 -7.75 16.09 -11.35
N TYR A 772 -8.77 16.77 -11.86
CA TYR A 772 -9.70 17.56 -11.05
C TYR A 772 -11.13 17.16 -11.38
N MET A 773 -11.86 16.67 -10.39
CA MET A 773 -13.21 16.15 -10.59
C MET A 773 -14.24 17.18 -10.12
N MET A 774 -15.28 17.35 -10.94
CA MET A 774 -16.46 18.14 -10.61
C MET A 774 -17.69 17.22 -10.66
N ASP A 775 -18.29 16.92 -9.51
CA ASP A 775 -19.52 16.14 -9.42
C ASP A 775 -20.71 17.07 -9.25
N PHE A 776 -21.57 17.15 -10.27
CA PHE A 776 -22.73 18.05 -10.28
C PHE A 776 -24.00 17.33 -9.81
N PHE A 777 -24.95 18.10 -9.23
CA PHE A 777 -26.18 17.57 -8.64
C PHE A 777 -27.41 18.39 -9.02
N PHE A 778 -28.54 17.70 -9.24
CA PHE A 778 -29.85 18.35 -9.34
C PHE A 778 -30.46 18.74 -7.97
N GLY A 779 -29.76 18.48 -6.86
CA GLY A 779 -30.19 18.76 -5.48
C GLY A 779 -31.24 17.80 -4.91
N LYS A 780 -31.33 17.73 -3.57
CA LYS A 780 -32.23 16.81 -2.85
C LYS A 780 -33.70 16.91 -3.25
N ASN A 781 -34.19 18.15 -3.37
CA ASN A 781 -35.62 18.43 -3.56
C ASN A 781 -36.11 18.21 -5.00
N SER A 782 -35.22 17.89 -5.94
CA SER A 782 -35.58 17.63 -7.35
C SER A 782 -36.13 16.21 -7.59
N GLY A 783 -35.98 15.31 -6.62
CA GLY A 783 -36.19 13.86 -6.83
C GLY A 783 -35.11 13.19 -7.71
N LYS A 784 -34.12 13.96 -8.20
CA LYS A 784 -33.04 13.52 -9.10
C LYS A 784 -31.66 13.54 -8.42
N TRP A 785 -31.59 13.60 -7.09
CA TRP A 785 -30.32 13.58 -6.33
C TRP A 785 -29.39 12.43 -6.74
N LYS A 786 -29.95 11.23 -6.90
CA LYS A 786 -29.19 10.02 -7.26
C LYS A 786 -28.77 9.98 -8.73
N VAL A 787 -29.22 10.91 -9.56
CA VAL A 787 -29.00 10.91 -11.01
C VAL A 787 -27.79 11.78 -11.37
N HIS A 788 -26.81 11.20 -12.06
CA HIS A 788 -25.67 11.96 -12.58
C HIS A 788 -26.10 12.82 -13.76
N PRO A 789 -25.78 14.13 -13.76
CA PRO A 789 -25.92 14.95 -14.95
C PRO A 789 -25.11 14.38 -16.12
N THR A 790 -25.68 14.38 -17.30
CA THR A 790 -25.01 14.05 -18.56
C THR A 790 -24.47 15.30 -19.23
N TYR A 791 -23.70 15.16 -20.31
CA TYR A 791 -23.30 16.27 -21.17
C TYR A 791 -24.46 17.21 -21.53
N ASN A 792 -25.62 16.66 -21.93
CA ASN A 792 -26.78 17.47 -22.31
C ASN A 792 -27.40 18.22 -21.12
N ASP A 793 -27.26 17.69 -19.90
CA ASP A 793 -27.69 18.39 -18.70
C ASP A 793 -26.72 19.52 -18.34
N LEU A 794 -25.40 19.33 -18.56
CA LEU A 794 -24.38 20.30 -18.20
C LEU A 794 -24.30 21.52 -19.12
N ILE A 795 -24.81 21.44 -20.34
CA ILE A 795 -24.95 22.62 -21.22
C ILE A 795 -26.10 23.56 -20.80
N ALA A 796 -26.96 23.12 -19.88
CA ALA A 796 -28.07 23.92 -19.35
C ALA A 796 -28.41 23.53 -17.90
N HIS A 797 -27.40 23.42 -17.03
CA HIS A 797 -27.58 22.91 -15.67
C HIS A 797 -28.16 23.99 -14.74
N PRO A 798 -29.30 23.75 -14.06
CA PRO A 798 -29.89 24.73 -13.17
C PRO A 798 -29.13 24.83 -11.84
N LEU A 799 -28.89 26.05 -11.34
CA LEU A 799 -28.36 26.23 -9.99
C LEU A 799 -29.44 26.02 -8.92
N LEU A 800 -29.08 25.47 -7.77
CA LEU A 800 -29.99 25.19 -6.66
C LEU A 800 -30.63 26.47 -6.07
N LYS A 801 -29.90 27.59 -6.09
CA LYS A 801 -30.37 28.83 -5.46
C LYS A 801 -31.38 29.60 -6.30
N ASP A 802 -31.17 29.69 -7.62
CA ASP A 802 -31.98 30.52 -8.52
C ASP A 802 -32.72 29.74 -9.62
N GLY A 803 -32.43 28.45 -9.79
CA GLY A 803 -33.04 27.57 -10.79
C GLY A 803 -32.67 27.89 -12.25
N LYS A 804 -31.83 28.91 -12.51
CA LYS A 804 -31.49 29.33 -13.87
C LYS A 804 -30.37 28.44 -14.44
N PRO A 805 -30.41 28.11 -15.73
CA PRO A 805 -29.40 27.25 -16.34
C PRO A 805 -28.02 27.93 -16.45
N VAL A 806 -26.97 27.12 -16.46
CA VAL A 806 -25.57 27.47 -16.72
C VAL A 806 -25.00 26.45 -17.71
N ASN A 807 -24.20 26.91 -18.68
CA ASN A 807 -23.46 26.02 -19.58
C ASN A 807 -22.07 25.73 -19.00
N TRP A 808 -21.99 24.74 -18.10
CA TRP A 808 -20.74 24.41 -17.42
C TRP A 808 -19.66 23.90 -18.37
N ILE A 809 -20.01 23.23 -19.47
CA ILE A 809 -19.04 22.79 -20.47
C ILE A 809 -18.32 24.00 -21.09
N GLN A 810 -19.08 25.04 -21.44
CA GLN A 810 -18.52 26.26 -22.00
C GLN A 810 -17.68 27.02 -20.96
N GLU A 811 -18.22 27.25 -19.75
CA GLU A 811 -17.48 27.97 -18.70
C GLU A 811 -16.15 27.30 -18.36
N ILE A 812 -16.10 25.96 -18.28
CA ILE A 812 -14.87 25.21 -18.01
C ILE A 812 -13.89 25.35 -19.18
N THR A 813 -14.34 25.12 -20.42
CA THR A 813 -13.45 25.05 -21.59
C THR A 813 -12.89 26.41 -22.02
N GLU A 814 -13.68 27.49 -21.88
CA GLU A 814 -13.23 28.85 -22.19
C GLU A 814 -12.23 29.35 -21.14
N ARG A 815 -12.56 29.23 -19.85
CA ARG A 815 -11.75 29.77 -18.74
C ARG A 815 -10.46 28.98 -18.50
N LEU A 816 -10.43 27.69 -18.84
CA LEU A 816 -9.25 26.83 -18.73
C LEU A 816 -8.57 26.56 -20.08
N SER A 817 -8.87 27.32 -21.13
CA SER A 817 -8.39 27.07 -22.51
C SER A 817 -6.86 26.88 -22.63
N ASP A 818 -6.08 27.63 -21.85
CA ASP A 818 -4.62 27.55 -21.86
C ASP A 818 -4.04 26.42 -21.02
N SER A 819 -4.78 25.89 -20.05
CA SER A 819 -4.30 24.90 -19.08
C SER A 819 -4.93 23.51 -19.22
N LEU A 820 -6.12 23.41 -19.79
CA LEU A 820 -6.87 22.17 -19.97
C LEU A 820 -6.37 21.42 -21.19
N ASP A 821 -6.00 20.16 -21.00
CA ASP A 821 -5.74 19.27 -22.14
C ASP A 821 -7.08 18.85 -22.75
N TYR A 822 -7.92 18.22 -21.94
CA TYR A 822 -9.32 17.96 -22.20
C TYR A 822 -10.06 17.67 -20.89
N LEU A 823 -11.38 17.78 -20.92
CA LEU A 823 -12.28 17.20 -19.94
C LEU A 823 -12.96 15.96 -20.52
N VAL A 824 -13.33 15.04 -19.64
CA VAL A 824 -14.15 13.88 -19.96
C VAL A 824 -15.46 14.02 -19.21
N VAL A 825 -16.58 13.72 -19.88
CA VAL A 825 -17.93 13.89 -19.34
C VAL A 825 -18.82 12.71 -19.71
N ARG A 826 -19.62 12.30 -18.73
CA ARG A 826 -20.63 11.24 -18.89
C ARG A 826 -21.67 11.64 -19.94
N ASN A 827 -21.92 10.80 -20.94
CA ASN A 827 -22.97 11.05 -21.94
C ASN A 827 -24.21 10.16 -21.79
N GLN A 828 -24.14 9.13 -20.95
CA GLN A 828 -25.25 8.23 -20.68
C GLN A 828 -25.44 7.99 -19.19
N GLN A 829 -26.70 7.84 -18.77
CA GLN A 829 -27.04 7.38 -17.43
C GLN A 829 -26.99 5.85 -17.40
N CYS A 830 -26.20 5.29 -16.50
CA CYS A 830 -26.46 3.93 -16.03
C CYS A 830 -27.19 4.00 -14.70
N PRO A 831 -28.37 3.38 -14.56
CA PRO A 831 -29.01 3.25 -13.25
C PRO A 831 -28.15 2.34 -12.36
N ARG A 832 -27.90 2.74 -11.11
CA ARG A 832 -27.25 1.87 -10.11
C ARG A 832 -28.30 1.14 -9.26
N LYS A 833 -28.01 -0.12 -8.94
CA LYS A 833 -28.05 -0.63 -7.56
C LYS A 833 -26.62 -0.94 -7.14
N PHE A 834 -26.28 -0.56 -5.91
CA PHE A 834 -24.99 -0.88 -5.31
C PHE A 834 -25.00 -2.34 -4.90
N ALA A 835 -24.00 -3.14 -5.31
CA ALA A 835 -23.75 -4.48 -4.82
C ALA A 835 -23.15 -4.46 -3.39
N GLY A 836 -23.84 -3.81 -2.45
CA GLY A 836 -23.45 -3.68 -1.05
C GLY A 836 -24.47 -4.27 -0.07
N ILE A 837 -25.41 -5.07 -0.58
CA ILE A 837 -26.36 -5.83 0.24
C ILE A 837 -25.73 -7.22 0.46
N PRO A 838 -25.57 -7.70 1.70
CA PRO A 838 -25.11 -9.05 1.98
C PRO A 838 -25.91 -10.07 1.17
N ARG A 839 -25.25 -11.13 0.67
CA ARG A 839 -25.89 -12.18 -0.15
C ARG A 839 -27.15 -12.79 0.50
N SER A 840 -27.25 -12.73 1.83
CA SER A 840 -28.42 -13.17 2.62
C SER A 840 -29.67 -12.31 2.44
N GLU A 841 -29.56 -11.09 1.90
CA GLU A 841 -30.69 -10.17 1.67
C GLU A 841 -31.04 -10.03 0.17
N GLN A 842 -30.33 -10.73 -0.73
CA GLN A 842 -30.50 -10.67 -2.19
C GLN A 842 -31.56 -11.64 -2.75
N GLU A 843 -32.21 -12.47 -1.94
CA GLU A 843 -33.09 -13.55 -2.44
C GLU A 843 -34.43 -13.10 -3.08
N SER A 844 -34.64 -11.83 -3.44
CA SER A 844 -35.91 -11.42 -4.08
C SER A 844 -35.88 -10.35 -5.18
N SER A 845 -34.73 -9.89 -5.68
CA SER A 845 -34.72 -9.07 -6.91
C SER A 845 -33.73 -9.64 -7.92
N ARG A 846 -34.25 -10.15 -9.04
CA ARG A 846 -33.43 -10.51 -10.20
C ARG A 846 -32.73 -9.24 -10.71
N ASP A 847 -31.41 -9.30 -10.79
CA ASP A 847 -30.51 -8.29 -11.34
C ASP A 847 -30.59 -8.24 -12.88
N GLU A 848 -31.78 -8.02 -13.45
CA GLU A 848 -31.93 -7.88 -14.91
C GLU A 848 -31.45 -6.48 -15.37
N ASP A 849 -31.71 -5.40 -14.62
CA ASP A 849 -31.41 -4.02 -15.06
C ASP A 849 -29.92 -3.60 -15.01
N TYR A 850 -29.11 -4.15 -14.09
CA TYR A 850 -27.68 -3.81 -13.96
C TYR A 850 -26.81 -4.56 -14.96
N GLU A 851 -27.04 -5.87 -15.10
CA GLU A 851 -26.46 -6.68 -16.16
C GLU A 851 -26.87 -6.12 -17.53
N GLN A 852 -28.10 -5.63 -17.68
CA GLN A 852 -28.54 -4.94 -18.87
C GLN A 852 -27.79 -3.61 -19.11
N CYS A 853 -27.50 -2.76 -18.12
CA CYS A 853 -26.67 -1.55 -18.37
C CYS A 853 -25.20 -1.83 -18.68
N LEU A 854 -24.63 -2.92 -18.12
CA LEU A 854 -23.29 -3.37 -18.49
C LEU A 854 -23.25 -3.97 -19.91
N GLN A 855 -24.38 -4.51 -20.38
CA GLN A 855 -24.58 -4.96 -21.75
C GLN A 855 -24.94 -3.82 -22.73
N GLU A 856 -25.54 -2.73 -22.23
CA GLU A 856 -26.01 -1.57 -23.02
C GLU A 856 -24.99 -0.42 -23.02
N LYS A 857 -24.14 -0.38 -24.07
CA LYS A 857 -23.37 0.81 -24.54
C LYS A 857 -22.96 1.83 -23.46
N GLN A 858 -21.71 1.84 -23.04
CA GLN A 858 -21.14 2.99 -22.32
C GLN A 858 -20.72 4.09 -23.30
N ASP A 859 -20.95 5.35 -22.94
CA ASP A 859 -20.77 6.49 -23.83
C ASP A 859 -20.24 7.73 -23.09
N VAL A 860 -19.10 8.24 -23.57
CA VAL A 860 -18.39 9.38 -22.97
C VAL A 860 -17.95 10.37 -24.04
N TYR A 861 -18.03 11.66 -23.70
CA TYR A 861 -17.44 12.73 -24.51
C TYR A 861 -16.10 13.18 -23.94
N ILE A 862 -15.17 13.46 -24.85
CA ILE A 862 -13.90 14.12 -24.58
C ILE A 862 -13.97 15.50 -25.24
N ILE A 863 -13.70 16.56 -24.48
CA ILE A 863 -13.87 17.94 -24.94
C ILE A 863 -12.64 18.74 -24.55
N GLY A 864 -12.01 19.43 -25.49
CA GLY A 864 -10.79 20.16 -25.20
C GLY A 864 -10.45 21.26 -26.20
N PRO A 865 -9.67 22.26 -25.76
CA PRO A 865 -9.21 23.35 -26.62
C PRO A 865 -8.00 22.91 -27.48
N ARG A 866 -8.02 23.24 -28.78
CA ARG A 866 -6.86 23.13 -29.68
C ARG A 866 -6.84 24.34 -30.63
N GLY A 867 -5.71 25.03 -30.74
CA GLY A 867 -5.58 26.15 -31.69
C GLY A 867 -6.58 27.31 -31.51
N GLY A 868 -7.19 27.46 -30.32
CA GLY A 868 -8.22 28.47 -30.06
C GLY A 868 -9.66 28.02 -30.33
N GLU A 869 -9.87 26.80 -30.83
CA GLU A 869 -11.18 26.18 -31.03
C GLU A 869 -11.44 25.07 -30.00
N ILE A 870 -12.72 24.76 -29.75
CA ILE A 870 -13.13 23.66 -28.88
C ILE A 870 -13.54 22.46 -29.75
N TYR A 871 -12.85 21.34 -29.54
CA TYR A 871 -13.16 20.09 -30.22
C TYR A 871 -13.88 19.13 -29.29
N ARG A 872 -14.66 18.22 -29.89
CA ARG A 872 -15.40 17.18 -29.18
C ARG A 872 -15.24 15.84 -29.89
N GLU A 873 -14.85 14.85 -29.11
CA GLU A 873 -14.63 13.47 -29.52
C GLU A 873 -15.44 12.53 -28.63
N ARG A 874 -15.66 11.29 -29.07
CA ARG A 874 -16.58 10.36 -28.40
C ARG A 874 -16.00 8.97 -28.33
N ILE A 875 -16.10 8.32 -27.19
CA ILE A 875 -15.81 6.88 -27.03
C ILE A 875 -17.11 6.18 -26.68
N VAL A 876 -17.39 5.08 -27.39
CA VAL A 876 -18.51 4.18 -27.09
C VAL A 876 -17.98 2.77 -26.89
N ARG A 877 -18.41 2.10 -25.83
CA ARG A 877 -17.96 0.75 -25.43
C ARG A 877 -19.15 -0.18 -25.26
N VAL A 878 -19.06 -1.40 -25.76
CA VAL A 878 -20.02 -2.48 -25.46
C VAL A 878 -19.30 -3.77 -25.09
N ALA A 879 -20.01 -4.67 -24.41
CA ALA A 879 -19.54 -6.03 -24.19
C ALA A 879 -19.40 -6.79 -25.52
N ASP A 880 -18.32 -7.55 -25.70
CA ASP A 880 -18.16 -8.42 -26.87
C ASP A 880 -19.04 -9.67 -26.71
N GLN A 881 -20.20 -9.68 -27.37
CA GLN A 881 -21.14 -10.80 -27.35
C GLN A 881 -20.74 -11.96 -28.27
N SER A 882 -19.69 -11.80 -29.10
CA SER A 882 -19.29 -12.79 -30.11
C SER A 882 -18.42 -13.93 -29.56
N LYS A 883 -17.93 -13.79 -28.31
CA LYS A 883 -17.10 -14.79 -27.63
C LYS A 883 -17.83 -15.28 -26.39
N ASP A 884 -17.84 -16.61 -26.21
CA ASP A 884 -18.11 -17.22 -24.91
C ASP A 884 -16.96 -16.77 -23.99
N SER A 885 -17.17 -15.70 -23.24
CA SER A 885 -16.12 -14.72 -22.91
C SER A 885 -15.21 -15.11 -21.74
N GLY A 886 -15.05 -16.42 -21.52
CA GLY A 886 -14.12 -17.00 -20.54
C GLY A 886 -14.24 -16.38 -19.15
N ASN A 887 -13.15 -16.41 -18.39
CA ASN A 887 -13.08 -15.76 -17.08
C ASN A 887 -12.80 -14.24 -17.17
N PHE A 888 -12.52 -13.71 -18.38
CA PHE A 888 -12.11 -12.33 -18.60
C PHE A 888 -12.87 -11.74 -19.80
N PRO A 889 -14.08 -11.19 -19.59
CA PRO A 889 -14.88 -10.68 -20.69
C PRO A 889 -14.21 -9.50 -21.38
N GLU A 890 -14.13 -9.55 -22.71
CA GLU A 890 -13.55 -8.50 -23.55
C GLU A 890 -14.64 -7.48 -23.94
N SER A 891 -14.25 -6.21 -24.06
CA SER A 891 -15.10 -5.15 -24.63
C SER A 891 -14.67 -4.82 -26.06
N ILE A 892 -15.62 -4.38 -26.89
CA ILE A 892 -15.34 -3.71 -28.17
C ILE A 892 -15.69 -2.22 -28.05
N LEU A 893 -14.84 -1.38 -28.63
CA LEU A 893 -14.90 0.07 -28.51
C LEU A 893 -14.83 0.74 -29.87
N PHE A 894 -15.59 1.81 -30.00
CA PHE A 894 -15.53 2.77 -31.09
C PHE A 894 -15.07 4.12 -30.56
N TYR A 895 -14.14 4.74 -31.28
CA TYR A 895 -13.67 6.10 -31.00
C TYR A 895 -13.92 6.98 -32.22
N LYS A 896 -14.63 8.09 -32.00
CA LYS A 896 -14.87 9.12 -33.01
C LYS A 896 -13.85 10.25 -32.82
N PRO A 897 -12.77 10.30 -33.62
CA PRO A 897 -11.83 11.41 -33.56
C PRO A 897 -12.46 12.70 -34.12
N SER A 898 -11.79 13.82 -33.82
CA SER A 898 -12.04 15.13 -34.40
C SER A 898 -10.78 15.63 -35.11
N GLU A 899 -10.87 16.74 -35.84
CA GLU A 899 -9.68 17.39 -36.43
C GLU A 899 -8.70 17.89 -35.35
N GLY A 900 -9.15 18.07 -34.10
CA GLY A 900 -8.32 18.48 -32.98
C GLY A 900 -7.43 17.39 -32.38
N ASP A 901 -7.67 16.11 -32.71
CA ASP A 901 -6.95 14.93 -32.20
C ASP A 901 -6.65 15.01 -30.70
N LEU A 902 -7.70 15.06 -29.87
CA LEU A 902 -7.55 15.33 -28.43
C LEU A 902 -6.71 14.24 -27.73
N LEU A 903 -6.87 12.98 -28.16
CA LEU A 903 -6.10 11.85 -27.65
C LEU A 903 -4.73 11.67 -28.33
N GLY A 904 -4.38 12.48 -29.33
CA GLY A 904 -3.07 12.41 -29.98
C GLY A 904 -2.83 11.06 -30.66
N LEU A 905 -3.83 10.48 -31.32
CA LEU A 905 -3.67 9.18 -31.97
C LEU A 905 -3.06 9.32 -33.36
N ALA A 906 -3.11 10.48 -34.01
CA ALA A 906 -2.60 10.69 -35.36
C ALA A 906 -1.13 11.12 -35.34
N ASN A 907 -0.21 10.21 -35.70
CA ASN A 907 1.23 10.48 -35.87
C ASN A 907 1.96 11.06 -34.63
N ASN A 908 1.47 10.81 -33.41
CA ASN A 908 2.11 11.27 -32.18
C ASN A 908 2.81 10.11 -31.43
N PHE A 909 4.01 9.78 -31.89
CA PHE A 909 4.83 8.74 -31.26
C PHE A 909 5.50 9.25 -29.98
N PRO A 910 5.67 8.40 -28.96
CA PRO A 910 6.33 8.80 -27.72
C PRO A 910 7.75 9.28 -28.01
N LYS A 911 8.07 10.46 -27.49
CA LYS A 911 9.40 11.08 -27.66
C LYS A 911 10.46 10.46 -26.75
N TYR A 912 10.04 9.57 -25.85
CA TYR A 912 10.84 8.99 -24.79
C TYR A 912 11.44 7.63 -25.15
N ASN A 913 11.06 7.05 -26.29
CA ASN A 913 11.54 5.75 -26.75
C ASN A 913 11.80 5.76 -28.27
N ILE A 914 12.57 4.76 -28.74
CA ILE A 914 12.81 4.55 -30.17
C ILE A 914 11.74 3.60 -30.69
N VAL A 915 10.94 4.05 -31.65
CA VAL A 915 9.96 3.21 -32.35
C VAL A 915 10.64 2.50 -33.52
N SER A 916 10.57 1.17 -33.54
CA SER A 916 11.13 0.37 -34.65
C SER A 916 10.24 0.44 -35.90
N ASP A 917 10.80 0.18 -37.08
CA ASP A 917 10.02 0.12 -38.33
C ASP A 917 8.87 -0.90 -38.27
N ARG A 918 9.09 -2.03 -37.59
CA ARG A 918 8.07 -3.07 -37.37
C ARG A 918 6.93 -2.56 -36.48
N ASP A 919 7.28 -1.84 -35.42
CA ASP A 919 6.31 -1.23 -34.51
C ASP A 919 5.49 -0.17 -35.25
N LEU A 920 6.14 0.65 -36.08
CA LEU A 920 5.49 1.67 -36.91
C LEU A 920 4.52 1.05 -37.93
N GLN A 921 4.89 -0.06 -38.58
CA GLN A 921 3.99 -0.80 -39.48
C GLN A 921 2.77 -1.36 -38.74
N THR A 922 3.00 -1.93 -37.55
CA THR A 922 1.92 -2.48 -36.71
C THR A 922 0.96 -1.37 -36.27
N TYR A 923 1.49 -0.23 -35.83
CA TYR A 923 0.70 0.94 -35.48
C TYR A 923 -0.15 1.41 -36.67
N LYS A 924 0.44 1.58 -37.87
CA LYS A 924 -0.29 2.04 -39.06
C LYS A 924 -1.46 1.12 -39.41
N GLN A 925 -1.24 -0.20 -39.35
CA GLN A 925 -2.29 -1.17 -39.60
C GLN A 925 -3.44 -1.04 -38.58
N LEU A 926 -3.12 -0.97 -37.29
CA LEU A 926 -4.12 -0.83 -36.24
C LEU A 926 -4.85 0.51 -36.31
N TYR A 927 -4.15 1.59 -36.68
CA TYR A 927 -4.74 2.92 -36.85
C TYR A 927 -5.79 2.92 -37.98
N ILE A 928 -5.45 2.36 -39.14
CA ILE A 928 -6.40 2.22 -40.25
C ILE A 928 -7.62 1.41 -39.78
N GLU A 929 -7.39 0.25 -39.18
CA GLU A 929 -8.45 -0.65 -38.74
C GLU A 929 -9.38 -0.02 -37.67
N CYS A 930 -8.81 0.56 -36.62
CA CYS A 930 -9.58 1.01 -35.45
C CYS A 930 -10.09 2.45 -35.55
N VAL A 931 -9.47 3.29 -36.38
CA VAL A 931 -9.77 4.74 -36.45
C VAL A 931 -10.35 5.12 -37.81
N GLU A 932 -9.75 4.68 -38.92
CA GLU A 932 -10.16 5.12 -40.27
C GLU A 932 -11.30 4.27 -40.86
N GLU A 933 -11.24 2.95 -40.72
CA GLU A 933 -12.18 2.00 -41.32
C GLU A 933 -13.35 1.62 -40.38
N SER A 934 -13.26 1.96 -39.09
CA SER A 934 -14.33 1.67 -38.12
C SER A 934 -15.56 2.55 -38.37
N ASP A 935 -16.74 1.96 -38.45
CA ASP A 935 -18.04 2.64 -38.61
C ASP A 935 -18.89 2.50 -37.35
N PHE A 936 -19.38 3.64 -36.85
CA PHE A 936 -20.29 3.70 -35.71
C PHE A 936 -21.54 2.83 -35.86
N ASN A 937 -22.04 2.65 -37.08
CA ASN A 937 -23.24 1.87 -37.36
C ASN A 937 -22.95 0.38 -37.63
N ASP A 938 -21.69 -0.02 -37.75
CA ASP A 938 -21.28 -1.41 -37.95
C ASP A 938 -20.45 -1.91 -36.76
N LEU A 939 -21.11 -2.61 -35.83
CA LEU A 939 -20.47 -3.15 -34.64
C LEU A 939 -19.33 -4.13 -34.95
N ALA A 940 -19.38 -4.83 -36.09
CA ALA A 940 -18.33 -5.78 -36.49
C ALA A 940 -17.02 -5.07 -36.89
N SER A 941 -17.10 -3.78 -37.24
CA SER A 941 -15.94 -2.94 -37.56
C SER A 941 -15.28 -2.32 -36.32
N TRP A 942 -15.82 -2.52 -35.12
CA TRP A 942 -15.26 -1.96 -33.89
C TRP A 942 -14.06 -2.76 -33.42
N CYS A 943 -13.09 -2.08 -32.81
CA CYS A 943 -11.89 -2.73 -32.29
C CYS A 943 -12.08 -3.26 -30.88
N THR A 944 -11.48 -4.41 -30.60
CA THR A 944 -11.45 -4.94 -29.24
C THR A 944 -10.54 -4.12 -28.32
N GLU A 945 -10.76 -4.22 -27.02
CA GLU A 945 -9.95 -3.54 -26.02
C GLU A 945 -8.45 -3.90 -26.14
N LYS A 946 -8.12 -5.15 -26.46
CA LYS A 946 -6.73 -5.58 -26.71
C LYS A 946 -6.10 -4.86 -27.91
N LYS A 947 -6.85 -4.67 -29.01
CA LYS A 947 -6.38 -3.92 -30.17
C LYS A 947 -6.14 -2.45 -29.83
N TRP A 948 -7.05 -1.83 -29.07
CA TRP A 948 -6.88 -0.45 -28.61
C TRP A 948 -5.67 -0.26 -27.68
N LYS A 949 -5.46 -1.17 -26.73
CA LYS A 949 -4.26 -1.17 -25.87
C LYS A 949 -2.98 -1.32 -26.70
N GLN A 950 -3.00 -2.21 -27.69
CA GLN A 950 -1.86 -2.39 -28.58
C GLN A 950 -1.59 -1.13 -29.42
N LEU A 951 -2.62 -0.54 -30.05
CA LEU A 951 -2.50 0.68 -30.85
C LEU A 951 -1.92 1.83 -30.02
N THR A 952 -2.53 2.10 -28.87
CA THR A 952 -2.14 3.22 -28.00
C THR A 952 -0.79 2.99 -27.30
N SER A 953 -0.30 1.75 -27.19
CA SER A 953 1.06 1.46 -26.71
C SER A 953 2.18 2.03 -27.58
N TYR A 954 1.84 2.52 -28.79
CA TYR A 954 2.76 3.21 -29.70
C TYR A 954 2.60 4.74 -29.70
N THR A 955 1.72 5.30 -28.85
CA THR A 955 1.47 6.74 -28.76
C THR A 955 1.96 7.30 -27.42
N ASP A 956 1.94 8.62 -27.24
CA ASP A 956 2.22 9.27 -25.96
C ASP A 956 1.08 9.16 -24.93
N ARG A 957 0.02 8.40 -25.24
CA ARG A 957 -1.12 8.13 -24.34
C ARG A 957 -1.47 6.64 -24.31
N PRO A 958 -0.59 5.79 -23.76
CA PRO A 958 -0.86 4.37 -23.68
C PRO A 958 -2.14 4.09 -22.89
N GLY A 959 -3.03 3.29 -23.46
CA GLY A 959 -4.28 2.88 -22.84
C GLY A 959 -5.46 3.86 -22.95
N ALA A 960 -5.30 5.07 -23.51
CA ALA A 960 -6.31 6.14 -23.43
C ALA A 960 -7.73 5.71 -23.83
N VAL A 961 -7.94 5.13 -25.01
CA VAL A 961 -9.29 4.75 -25.48
C VAL A 961 -9.91 3.68 -24.58
N SER A 962 -9.15 2.64 -24.22
CA SER A 962 -9.62 1.59 -23.32
C SER A 962 -9.94 2.13 -21.93
N GLN A 963 -9.04 2.89 -21.31
CA GLN A 963 -9.20 3.32 -19.93
C GLN A 963 -10.27 4.42 -19.77
N LEU A 964 -10.34 5.37 -20.72
CA LEU A 964 -11.39 6.40 -20.72
C LEU A 964 -12.77 5.81 -20.98
N GLY A 965 -12.87 4.74 -21.77
CA GLY A 965 -14.12 3.99 -21.94
C GLY A 965 -14.65 3.32 -20.67
N HIS A 966 -13.81 3.21 -19.63
CA HIS A 966 -14.14 2.63 -18.32
C HIS A 966 -14.20 3.68 -17.18
N ILE A 967 -13.93 4.96 -17.46
CA ILE A 967 -13.79 5.98 -16.41
C ILE A 967 -15.05 6.17 -15.56
N TYR A 968 -16.23 5.89 -16.14
CA TYR A 968 -17.54 6.10 -15.53
C TYR A 968 -18.32 4.81 -15.23
N ASP A 969 -17.64 3.66 -15.24
CA ASP A 969 -18.23 2.34 -14.94
C ASP A 969 -18.82 2.24 -13.53
N SER A 970 -18.40 3.14 -12.62
CA SER A 970 -19.11 3.39 -11.37
C SER A 970 -19.78 4.76 -11.42
N ASP A 971 -21.00 4.84 -10.93
CA ASP A 971 -21.67 6.06 -10.47
C ASP A 971 -20.93 6.78 -9.33
N ARG A 972 -20.04 6.12 -8.56
CA ARG A 972 -19.12 6.86 -7.68
C ARG A 972 -18.04 7.65 -8.46
N ALA A 973 -17.90 7.49 -9.77
CA ALA A 973 -16.84 8.15 -10.54
C ALA A 973 -17.10 9.65 -10.84
N GLY A 974 -18.21 10.20 -10.35
CA GLY A 974 -18.56 11.60 -10.53
C GLY A 974 -19.13 11.91 -11.91
N THR A 975 -19.05 13.19 -12.30
CA THR A 975 -19.73 13.74 -13.47
C THR A 975 -18.77 14.27 -14.54
N VAL A 976 -17.78 15.06 -14.16
CA VAL A 976 -16.75 15.61 -15.07
C VAL A 976 -15.35 15.36 -14.50
N ASN A 977 -14.43 14.86 -15.32
CA ASN A 977 -13.01 14.73 -14.99
C ASN A 977 -12.19 15.68 -15.88
N LEU A 978 -11.46 16.62 -15.26
CA LEU A 978 -10.57 17.55 -15.95
C LEU A 978 -9.14 17.01 -15.94
N PHE A 979 -8.49 17.01 -17.10
CA PHE A 979 -7.08 16.63 -17.25
C PHE A 979 -6.25 17.85 -17.67
N PRO A 980 -5.27 18.31 -16.86
CA PRO A 980 -4.44 19.45 -17.22
C PRO A 980 -3.36 19.07 -18.24
N LYS A 981 -2.97 20.03 -19.08
CA LYS A 981 -1.84 19.91 -20.02
C LYS A 981 -0.56 19.49 -19.27
N TYR A 982 0.31 18.80 -19.99
CA TYR A 982 1.63 18.42 -19.47
C TYR A 982 2.42 19.65 -18.99
N GLY A 983 2.99 19.58 -17.79
CA GLY A 983 3.66 20.70 -17.13
C GLY A 983 2.75 21.59 -16.27
N VAL A 984 1.43 21.36 -16.28
CA VAL A 984 0.44 22.10 -15.48
C VAL A 984 -0.17 21.21 -14.39
N GLY A 985 -0.28 21.73 -13.17
CA GLY A 985 -0.99 21.08 -12.07
C GLY A 985 -2.28 21.81 -11.70
N TYR A 986 -3.34 21.07 -11.36
CA TYR A 986 -4.57 21.63 -10.80
C TYR A 986 -4.62 21.48 -9.28
N ASN A 987 -4.71 22.61 -8.58
CA ASN A 987 -4.82 22.69 -7.12
C ASN A 987 -3.67 21.99 -6.35
N THR A 988 -2.45 22.09 -6.87
CA THR A 988 -1.24 21.50 -6.31
C THR A 988 -0.10 22.51 -6.31
N LYS A 989 0.66 22.58 -5.21
CA LYS A 989 1.82 23.49 -5.07
C LYS A 989 3.17 22.76 -5.19
N VAL A 990 3.17 21.45 -5.45
CA VAL A 990 4.36 20.61 -5.46
C VAL A 990 4.84 20.35 -6.90
N PRO A 991 6.13 20.04 -7.12
CA PRO A 991 6.68 19.89 -8.46
C PRO A 991 6.36 18.56 -9.17
N GLY A 992 5.76 17.57 -8.50
CA GLY A 992 5.33 16.31 -9.12
C GLY A 992 3.81 16.10 -9.05
N ARG A 993 3.22 15.54 -10.11
CA ARG A 993 1.81 15.13 -10.18
C ARG A 993 1.65 13.71 -10.71
N HIS A 994 0.49 13.12 -10.42
CA HIS A 994 -0.03 11.95 -11.11
C HIS A 994 -1.56 12.14 -11.33
N ALA A 995 -2.31 11.07 -11.60
CA ALA A 995 -3.75 11.06 -11.90
C ALA A 995 -4.16 11.45 -13.33
N GLY A 996 -3.22 11.95 -14.14
CA GLY A 996 -3.48 12.39 -15.49
C GLY A 996 -3.36 11.32 -16.59
N GLU A 997 -3.38 11.81 -17.83
CA GLU A 997 -3.39 11.02 -19.06
C GLU A 997 -2.12 11.20 -19.91
N SER A 998 -1.06 11.80 -19.36
CA SER A 998 0.22 11.91 -20.07
C SER A 998 0.97 10.57 -20.05
N PHE A 999 1.89 10.39 -21.01
CA PHE A 999 2.79 9.24 -21.07
C PHE A 999 3.37 8.85 -19.70
N HIS A 1000 3.99 9.81 -19.01
CA HIS A 1000 4.67 9.53 -17.75
C HIS A 1000 3.73 9.11 -16.63
N GLU A 1001 2.48 9.57 -16.62
CA GLU A 1001 1.51 9.20 -15.58
C GLU A 1001 0.94 7.80 -15.83
N LYS A 1002 0.92 7.37 -17.10
CA LYS A 1002 0.45 6.05 -17.53
C LYS A 1002 1.51 4.97 -17.48
N ASP A 1003 2.77 5.37 -17.62
CA ASP A 1003 3.93 4.48 -17.66
C ASP A 1003 4.17 3.83 -16.31
N ALA A 1004 3.56 2.68 -16.08
CA ALA A 1004 3.80 1.86 -14.89
C ALA A 1004 4.75 0.72 -15.20
N PHE A 1005 5.62 0.39 -14.24
CA PHE A 1005 6.31 -0.89 -14.27
C PHE A 1005 5.31 -2.03 -14.12
N VAL A 1006 5.42 -3.09 -14.93
CA VAL A 1006 4.68 -4.34 -14.76
C VAL A 1006 5.58 -5.49 -15.17
N GLY A 1007 5.75 -6.49 -14.30
CA GLY A 1007 6.49 -7.69 -14.66
C GLY A 1007 6.55 -8.76 -13.59
N VAL A 1008 6.89 -9.96 -14.02
CA VAL A 1008 7.21 -11.10 -13.15
C VAL A 1008 8.53 -11.72 -13.57
N TRP A 1009 9.34 -12.21 -12.63
CA TRP A 1009 10.64 -12.80 -12.92
C TRP A 1009 11.03 -13.86 -11.87
N GLY A 1010 12.08 -14.60 -12.18
CA GLY A 1010 12.60 -15.68 -11.35
C GLY A 1010 12.90 -16.92 -12.18
N ASP A 1011 13.66 -17.83 -11.60
CA ASP A 1011 14.07 -19.08 -12.23
C ASP A 1011 12.89 -19.93 -12.79
N PRO A 1012 11.68 -19.94 -12.17
CA PRO A 1012 10.53 -20.66 -12.71
C PRO A 1012 10.05 -20.24 -14.11
N ILE A 1013 10.29 -19.00 -14.54
CA ILE A 1013 9.83 -18.51 -15.86
C ILE A 1013 10.67 -19.14 -16.99
N GLY A 1014 11.97 -19.36 -16.73
CA GLY A 1014 12.94 -19.84 -17.72
C GLY A 1014 13.00 -18.97 -18.99
N ASN A 1015 13.52 -19.53 -20.08
CA ASN A 1015 13.68 -18.83 -21.37
C ASN A 1015 12.45 -18.96 -22.31
N LYS A 1016 11.28 -19.32 -21.78
CA LYS A 1016 10.10 -19.71 -22.59
C LYS A 1016 8.95 -18.70 -22.51
N GLY A 1017 9.16 -17.55 -21.87
CA GLY A 1017 8.13 -16.52 -21.75
C GLY A 1017 7.81 -15.85 -23.08
N MET A 1018 6.53 -15.73 -23.43
CA MET A 1018 6.11 -14.80 -24.47
C MET A 1018 6.15 -13.38 -23.89
N ALA A 1019 6.89 -12.48 -24.53
CA ALA A 1019 6.92 -11.09 -24.12
C ALA A 1019 5.56 -10.43 -24.41
N VAL A 1020 4.84 -10.05 -23.35
CA VAL A 1020 3.62 -9.23 -23.46
C VAL A 1020 4.06 -7.80 -23.72
N ARG A 1021 3.62 -7.21 -24.84
CA ARG A 1021 3.99 -5.83 -25.18
C ARG A 1021 3.35 -4.82 -24.24
N SER A 1022 2.05 -4.96 -23.97
CA SER A 1022 1.30 -4.00 -23.16
C SER A 1022 0.19 -4.68 -22.38
N THR A 1023 0.03 -4.30 -21.12
CA THR A 1023 -0.99 -4.81 -20.21
C THR A 1023 -1.12 -3.89 -19.00
N GLU A 1024 -2.22 -4.01 -18.26
CA GLU A 1024 -2.41 -3.26 -17.03
C GLU A 1024 -1.74 -3.89 -15.81
N ASN A 1025 -1.41 -3.04 -14.84
CA ASN A 1025 -0.76 -3.37 -13.57
C ASN A 1025 -1.48 -4.44 -12.73
N GLY A 1026 -2.80 -4.58 -12.85
CA GLY A 1026 -3.60 -5.62 -12.18
C GLY A 1026 -3.28 -7.06 -12.59
N SER A 1027 -2.48 -7.28 -13.64
CA SER A 1027 -2.13 -8.62 -14.16
C SER A 1027 -1.14 -9.41 -13.28
N VAL A 1028 -0.46 -8.75 -12.31
CA VAL A 1028 0.56 -9.40 -11.48
C VAL A 1028 -0.05 -10.38 -10.46
N ALA A 1029 -1.06 -9.97 -9.70
CA ALA A 1029 -1.73 -10.80 -8.70
C ALA A 1029 -2.30 -12.13 -9.25
N PRO A 1030 -3.03 -12.17 -10.39
CA PRO A 1030 -3.52 -13.43 -10.97
C PRO A 1030 -2.37 -14.33 -11.42
N THR A 1031 -1.26 -13.77 -11.91
CA THR A 1031 -0.06 -14.53 -12.27
C THR A 1031 0.57 -15.20 -11.05
N ILE A 1032 0.72 -14.46 -9.95
CA ILE A 1032 1.24 -14.98 -8.68
C ILE A 1032 0.31 -16.07 -8.11
N PHE A 1033 -1.01 -15.86 -8.21
CA PHE A 1033 -2.01 -16.83 -7.78
C PHE A 1033 -1.90 -18.16 -8.54
N GLN A 1034 -1.84 -18.10 -9.87
CA GLN A 1034 -1.71 -19.29 -10.71
C GLN A 1034 -0.41 -20.05 -10.41
N TRP A 1035 0.69 -19.33 -10.17
CA TRP A 1035 1.96 -19.93 -9.77
C TRP A 1035 1.85 -20.68 -8.44
N LEU A 1036 1.36 -20.01 -7.39
CA LEU A 1036 1.30 -20.58 -6.04
C LEU A 1036 0.30 -21.72 -5.92
N SER A 1037 -0.87 -21.59 -6.53
CA SER A 1037 -1.94 -22.59 -6.46
C SER A 1037 -1.72 -23.77 -7.38
N GLY A 1038 -0.96 -23.60 -8.47
CA GLY A 1038 -0.78 -24.63 -9.50
C GLY A 1038 -2.05 -24.96 -10.29
N ARG A 1039 -3.12 -24.16 -10.17
CA ARG A 1039 -4.37 -24.31 -10.92
C ARG A 1039 -4.65 -23.10 -11.78
N ASN A 1040 -5.50 -23.28 -12.79
CA ASN A 1040 -6.01 -22.17 -13.58
C ASN A 1040 -6.95 -21.29 -12.75
N ILE A 1041 -7.04 -20.02 -13.18
CA ILE A 1041 -7.98 -19.06 -12.61
C ILE A 1041 -9.40 -19.46 -13.03
N GLU A 1042 -10.33 -19.36 -12.09
CA GLU A 1042 -11.76 -19.60 -12.26
C GLU A 1042 -12.55 -18.32 -12.00
N LYS A 1043 -13.79 -18.22 -12.50
CA LYS A 1043 -14.63 -17.03 -12.30
C LYS A 1043 -14.82 -16.67 -10.82
N GLU A 1044 -14.96 -17.68 -9.96
CA GLU A 1044 -15.14 -17.51 -8.51
C GLU A 1044 -13.91 -16.94 -7.78
N ASP A 1045 -12.75 -16.90 -8.44
CA ASP A 1045 -11.56 -16.23 -7.89
C ASP A 1045 -11.69 -14.71 -7.92
N GLY A 1046 -12.64 -14.14 -8.69
CA GLY A 1046 -12.93 -12.72 -8.71
C GLY A 1046 -11.82 -11.82 -9.27
N PHE A 1047 -10.94 -12.38 -10.12
CA PHE A 1047 -9.93 -11.60 -10.83
C PHE A 1047 -10.56 -10.83 -12.00
N GLY A 1048 -10.03 -9.64 -12.26
CA GLY A 1048 -10.45 -8.77 -13.36
C GLY A 1048 -9.44 -8.65 -14.50
N PHE A 1049 -8.23 -9.21 -14.34
CA PHE A 1049 -7.15 -9.09 -15.31
C PHE A 1049 -6.57 -10.46 -15.68
N GLU A 1050 -6.20 -10.63 -16.94
CA GLU A 1050 -5.54 -11.85 -17.41
C GLU A 1050 -4.15 -12.01 -16.77
N PRO A 1051 -3.71 -13.25 -16.46
CA PRO A 1051 -2.35 -13.50 -16.02
C PRO A 1051 -1.35 -13.23 -17.14
N LEU A 1052 -0.15 -12.77 -16.79
CA LEU A 1052 0.95 -12.48 -17.72
C LEU A 1052 1.53 -13.74 -18.37
N TYR A 1053 1.55 -14.85 -17.64
CA TYR A 1053 2.15 -16.12 -18.06
C TYR A 1053 1.27 -17.30 -17.70
N TRP A 1054 1.38 -18.35 -18.52
CA TRP A 1054 0.81 -19.65 -18.24
C TRP A 1054 1.93 -20.58 -17.74
N PHE A 1055 1.90 -20.92 -16.46
CA PHE A 1055 2.79 -21.93 -15.88
C PHE A 1055 2.28 -23.33 -16.27
N LYS A 1056 3.19 -24.22 -16.69
CA LYS A 1056 2.85 -25.61 -17.05
C LYS A 1056 2.75 -26.53 -15.84
#